data_AF-A0A1Y1IG75-F1
#
_entry.id   AF-A0A1Y1IG75-F1
#
_cell.length_a   1.000
_cell.length_b   1.000
_cell.length_c   1.000
_cell.angle_alpha   90.00
_cell.angle_beta   90.00
_cell.angle_gamma   90.00
#
_symmetry.space_group_name_H-M   'P 1'
#
loop_
_entity.id
_entity.type
_entity.pdbx_description
1 polymer ?
#
loop_
_entity_poly.entity_id
_entity_poly.type
_entity_poly.pdbx_seq_one_letter_code
_entity_poly.pdbx_strand_id
1 'polypeptide(L)'
;MCLARMGKEVILIDADVGLRNLDLLLGLENRVLYTAMEVLAGECRLEQALVRDKRWPNLSILCCSKNRQRFHLSQDHMRMIVDSLRARGPDFILIDCPAGIDVGFQNAVAPAEEAIIVTTPDITAIRDADRVVGLLEAYGYRAIKLMVNKVREDMIVEDKMMSVEDVQEMLCIPFLGAIPEDKEVIVSTNRGEPLVLRRWLTLSGKAFEETTRNLVKGDDGDAGAQQALSPVSVSSPGSLWAAVGLVMGTAVGPGILGLPAAALPAGLVPSTVAIVAAWAYVVASVLLVAEATIQVMQETGAKEVSFTGLASRSFGPVGGQVVAVVYAALNYSLLVACIAGLGEIVGKVLGLPPAIGCAASTALVGGAVLAAPFPVLDLSNRGLCALMLLSLAALTSFGLPHVALGPALQRTAWREVLPAVPVMVLTLGFHVITPLICSVLGGRPAKIRQAILVGGAVPLAMVLAWNTIVLGLAKQASASASIDPIALLFSLRNSAAPAVQAFAFAALGTTLIGYSLSFPRQLADTAAMLTGRDPTQTGPPPQLGGGPLSLEGSLNDDVAPAVEEAAPGRTGPVALLLTLLPPLLVAATVPAAFASAVQFASIYANCFLFGVIPPLMAWQLRKAAGDSADGERPRSKVETLLPGGAPVLAALLVVALILGVFPPRR
;
A
#
# COMPACT_ATOMS: atom_id res chain seq x y z
N MET A 1 -27.80 20.57 11.80
CA MET A 1 -28.36 21.36 10.67
C MET A 1 -28.50 20.57 9.37
N CYS A 2 -27.45 19.90 8.86
CA CYS A 2 -27.58 19.08 7.64
C CYS A 2 -28.71 18.03 7.75
N LEU A 3 -28.83 17.35 8.90
CA LEU A 3 -29.93 16.42 9.17
C LEU A 3 -31.31 17.08 9.01
N ALA A 4 -31.49 18.27 9.60
CA ALA A 4 -32.74 19.03 9.49
C ALA A 4 -33.03 19.46 8.03
N ARG A 5 -31.99 19.84 7.27
CA ARG A 5 -32.10 20.14 5.85
C ARG A 5 -32.49 18.91 5.00
N MET A 6 -32.15 17.71 5.46
CA MET A 6 -32.61 16.43 4.88
C MET A 6 -34.02 16.02 5.34
N GLY A 7 -34.71 16.89 6.10
CA GLY A 7 -36.09 16.66 6.54
C GLY A 7 -36.24 15.85 7.82
N LYS A 8 -35.15 15.53 8.53
CA LYS A 8 -35.18 14.80 9.80
C LYS A 8 -35.58 15.72 10.97
N GLU A 9 -36.33 15.22 11.93
CA GLU A 9 -36.62 15.93 13.20
C GLU A 9 -35.43 15.76 14.16
N VAL A 10 -34.77 16.87 14.52
CA VAL A 10 -33.51 16.85 15.27
C VAL A 10 -33.61 17.68 16.54
N ILE A 11 -33.18 17.08 17.65
CA ILE A 11 -33.02 17.76 18.94
C ILE A 11 -31.54 17.76 19.32
N LEU A 12 -31.00 18.95 19.59
CA LEU A 12 -29.64 19.13 20.10
C LEU A 12 -29.69 19.30 21.62
N ILE A 13 -28.80 18.64 22.35
CA ILE A 13 -28.59 18.85 23.78
C ILE A 13 -27.19 19.42 23.97
N ASP A 14 -27.09 20.66 24.46
CA ASP A 14 -25.79 21.26 24.81
C ASP A 14 -25.44 20.83 26.24
N ALA A 15 -24.68 19.73 26.38
CA ALA A 15 -24.26 19.18 27.66
C ALA A 15 -22.89 19.70 28.13
N ASP A 16 -22.23 20.58 27.37
CA ASP A 16 -21.03 21.27 27.82
C ASP A 16 -21.38 22.46 28.71
N VAL A 17 -21.56 22.16 30.00
CA VAL A 17 -21.86 23.13 31.07
C VAL A 17 -20.77 24.22 31.21
N GLY A 18 -19.55 23.99 30.71
CA GLY A 18 -18.41 24.87 30.91
C GLY A 18 -18.36 26.08 29.97
N LEU A 19 -18.64 25.84 28.68
CA LEU A 19 -18.41 26.81 27.62
C LEU A 19 -19.69 27.34 26.98
N ARG A 20 -20.81 26.58 26.97
CA ARG A 20 -22.12 26.96 26.39
C ARG A 20 -21.98 27.73 25.07
N ASN A 21 -21.59 27.02 24.02
CA ASN A 21 -21.28 27.62 22.72
C ASN A 21 -22.29 27.28 21.62
N LEU A 22 -23.15 26.28 21.83
CA LEU A 22 -23.98 25.77 20.74
C LEU A 22 -25.13 26.73 20.40
N ASP A 23 -25.73 27.38 21.40
CA ASP A 23 -26.75 28.41 21.19
C ASP A 23 -26.18 29.65 20.48
N LEU A 24 -24.96 30.06 20.79
CA LEU A 24 -24.24 31.14 20.09
C LEU A 24 -23.98 30.76 18.61
N LEU A 25 -23.53 29.54 18.33
CA LEU A 25 -23.30 29.06 16.96
C LEU A 25 -24.58 29.06 16.12
N LEU A 26 -25.72 28.79 16.75
CA LEU A 26 -27.05 28.81 16.11
C LEU A 26 -27.67 30.22 16.07
N GLY A 27 -27.11 31.18 16.80
CA GLY A 27 -27.67 32.53 16.97
C GLY A 27 -28.97 32.53 17.78
N LEU A 28 -29.09 31.66 18.79
CA LEU A 28 -30.27 31.44 19.63
C LEU A 28 -30.07 31.90 21.08
N GLU A 29 -28.92 32.48 21.43
CA GLU A 29 -28.52 32.85 22.79
C GLU A 29 -29.57 33.71 23.53
N ASN A 30 -30.21 34.63 22.81
CA ASN A 30 -31.23 35.54 23.34
C ASN A 30 -32.63 34.90 23.49
N ARG A 31 -32.80 33.63 23.09
CA ARG A 31 -34.08 32.90 23.13
C ARG A 31 -34.13 31.81 24.20
N VAL A 32 -32.99 31.47 24.80
CA VAL A 32 -32.90 30.43 25.85
C VAL A 32 -33.35 31.01 27.18
N LEU A 33 -34.64 30.84 27.49
CA LEU A 33 -35.25 31.33 28.74
C LEU A 33 -35.22 30.32 29.87
N TYR A 34 -35.21 29.02 29.56
CA TYR A 34 -35.12 27.91 30.52
C TYR A 34 -34.12 26.88 30.00
N THR A 35 -33.53 26.10 30.89
CA THR A 35 -32.57 25.04 30.60
C THR A 35 -33.03 23.71 31.18
N ALA A 36 -32.31 22.64 30.88
CA ALA A 36 -32.62 21.31 31.42
C ALA A 36 -32.65 21.30 32.95
N MET A 37 -31.89 22.18 33.62
CA MET A 37 -31.94 22.31 35.08
C MET A 37 -33.29 22.78 35.61
N GLU A 38 -33.89 23.82 35.03
CA GLU A 38 -35.22 24.29 35.48
C GLU A 38 -36.31 23.24 35.17
N VAL A 39 -36.13 22.41 34.14
CA VAL A 39 -37.02 21.27 33.86
C VAL A 39 -36.89 20.21 34.95
N LEU A 40 -35.67 19.81 35.31
CA LEU A 40 -35.42 18.81 36.35
C LEU A 40 -35.85 19.29 37.75
N ALA A 41 -35.77 20.59 38.02
CA ALA A 41 -36.26 21.19 39.26
C ALA A 41 -37.79 21.32 39.33
N GLY A 42 -38.50 21.03 38.23
CA GLY A 42 -39.96 21.18 38.14
C GLY A 42 -40.45 22.62 38.02
N GLU A 43 -39.55 23.57 37.73
CA GLU A 43 -39.88 25.00 37.59
C GLU A 43 -40.51 25.33 36.24
N CYS A 44 -40.22 24.53 35.21
CA CYS A 44 -40.81 24.66 33.88
C CYS A 44 -41.04 23.30 33.21
N ARG A 45 -41.87 23.28 32.16
CA ARG A 45 -42.06 22.10 31.31
C ARG A 45 -40.96 22.00 30.27
N LEU A 46 -40.65 20.78 29.82
CA LEU A 46 -39.64 20.52 28.79
C LEU A 46 -39.89 21.33 27.49
N GLU A 47 -41.15 21.51 27.09
CA GLU A 47 -41.52 22.33 25.92
C GLU A 47 -41.10 23.79 26.05
N GLN A 48 -41.06 24.33 27.26
CA GLN A 48 -40.69 25.73 27.52
C GLN A 48 -39.17 25.92 27.46
N ALA A 49 -38.40 24.86 27.71
CA ALA A 49 -36.93 24.86 27.63
C ALA A 49 -36.40 24.54 26.22
N LEU A 50 -37.18 23.84 25.38
CA LEU A 50 -36.82 23.56 23.99
C LEU A 50 -36.95 24.82 23.12
N VAL A 51 -35.82 25.28 22.59
CA VAL A 51 -35.77 26.44 21.69
C VAL A 51 -35.68 25.95 20.24
N ARG A 52 -36.66 26.30 19.42
CA ARG A 52 -36.61 26.02 17.97
C ARG A 52 -35.67 26.96 17.24
N ASP A 53 -34.97 26.44 16.24
CA ASP A 53 -34.15 27.24 15.35
C ASP A 53 -35.01 28.27 14.57
N LYS A 54 -34.43 29.43 14.26
CA LYS A 54 -35.13 30.51 13.55
C LYS A 54 -35.42 30.16 12.09
N ARG A 55 -34.62 29.27 11.50
CA ARG A 55 -34.62 28.96 10.07
C ARG A 55 -35.21 27.57 9.79
N TRP A 56 -34.98 26.60 10.66
CA TRP A 56 -35.43 25.21 10.50
C TRP A 56 -36.42 24.80 11.61
N PRO A 57 -37.72 24.64 11.31
CA PRO A 57 -38.73 24.34 12.33
C PRO A 57 -38.56 22.95 12.96
N ASN A 58 -37.93 22.02 12.25
CA ASN A 58 -37.60 20.64 12.63
C ASN A 58 -36.24 20.51 13.35
N LEU A 59 -35.68 21.63 13.81
CA LEU A 59 -34.46 21.67 14.62
C LEU A 59 -34.75 22.41 15.92
N SER A 60 -34.44 21.77 17.05
CA SER A 60 -34.53 22.39 18.38
C SER A 60 -33.29 22.13 19.21
N ILE A 61 -33.03 23.00 20.18
CA ILE A 61 -31.93 22.89 21.14
C ILE A 61 -32.47 22.93 22.57
N LEU A 62 -31.89 22.09 23.43
CA LEU A 62 -32.03 22.13 24.88
C LEU A 62 -30.66 22.44 25.47
N CYS A 63 -30.51 23.60 26.09
CA CYS A 63 -29.28 23.93 26.82
C CYS A 63 -29.34 23.29 28.21
N CYS A 64 -28.24 22.69 28.67
CA CYS A 64 -28.21 22.04 29.99
C CYS A 64 -28.06 23.01 31.17
N SER A 65 -27.38 24.16 31.02
CA SER A 65 -27.21 25.13 32.10
C SER A 65 -27.04 26.56 31.60
N LYS A 66 -27.48 27.55 32.41
CA LYS A 66 -27.24 28.98 32.17
C LYS A 66 -25.97 29.52 32.81
N ASN A 67 -25.54 28.93 33.92
CA ASN A 67 -24.50 29.47 34.80
C ASN A 67 -23.37 28.45 35.00
N ARG A 68 -22.13 28.93 35.15
CA ARG A 68 -20.96 28.13 35.54
C ARG A 68 -21.03 27.53 36.96
N GLN A 69 -22.14 27.69 37.67
CA GLN A 69 -22.30 27.20 39.04
C GLN A 69 -22.82 25.75 39.06
N ARG A 70 -22.22 24.99 39.99
CA ARG A 70 -22.21 23.52 40.12
C ARG A 70 -23.57 22.88 40.44
N PHE A 71 -24.53 22.95 39.53
CA PHE A 71 -25.50 21.85 39.47
C PHE A 71 -24.89 20.73 38.62
N HIS A 72 -24.55 19.62 39.27
CA HIS A 72 -24.00 18.46 38.59
C HIS A 72 -25.16 17.66 38.01
N LEU A 73 -25.38 17.77 36.71
CA LEU A 73 -26.21 16.82 35.97
C LEU A 73 -25.63 15.42 36.20
N SER A 74 -26.41 14.51 36.80
CA SER A 74 -26.03 13.11 36.98
C SER A 74 -26.37 12.30 35.73
N GLN A 75 -25.84 11.07 35.64
CA GLN A 75 -26.22 10.12 34.59
C GLN A 75 -27.74 9.91 34.54
N ASP A 76 -28.39 9.77 35.69
CA ASP A 76 -29.83 9.53 35.78
C ASP A 76 -30.64 10.75 35.34
N HIS A 77 -30.18 11.96 35.65
CA HIS A 77 -30.78 13.20 35.14
C HIS A 77 -30.74 13.25 33.60
N MET A 78 -29.58 12.93 33.01
CA MET A 78 -29.42 12.89 31.55
C MET A 78 -30.29 11.81 30.90
N ARG A 79 -30.40 10.61 31.50
CA ARG A 79 -31.32 9.56 31.05
C ARG A 79 -32.77 10.01 31.06
N MET A 80 -33.23 10.61 32.17
CA MET A 80 -34.60 11.12 32.27
C MET A 80 -34.93 12.19 31.21
N ILE A 81 -33.98 13.10 30.92
CA ILE A 81 -34.14 14.11 29.87
C ILE A 81 -34.24 13.45 28.50
N VAL A 82 -33.30 12.56 28.16
CA VAL A 82 -33.27 11.90 26.85
C VAL A 82 -34.48 11.01 26.64
N ASP A 83 -34.93 10.27 27.65
CA ASP A 83 -36.14 9.44 27.59
C ASP A 83 -37.40 10.30 27.36
N SER A 84 -37.48 11.45 28.05
CA SER A 84 -38.58 12.41 27.86
C SER A 84 -38.57 13.03 26.45
N LEU A 85 -37.39 13.27 25.88
CA LEU A 85 -37.25 13.74 24.50
C LEU A 85 -37.57 12.64 23.49
N ARG A 86 -37.13 11.40 23.73
CA ARG A 86 -37.40 10.22 22.89
C ARG A 86 -38.90 9.95 22.78
N ALA A 87 -39.66 10.15 23.86
CA ALA A 87 -41.12 10.02 23.86
C ALA A 87 -41.84 10.97 22.88
N ARG A 88 -41.16 12.00 22.39
CA ARG A 88 -41.70 12.95 21.38
C ARG A 88 -41.51 12.47 19.94
N GLY A 89 -40.75 11.39 19.74
CA GLY A 89 -40.45 10.81 18.42
C GLY A 89 -39.56 11.65 17.50
N PRO A 90 -38.48 12.32 17.96
CA PRO A 90 -37.48 12.88 17.04
C PRO A 90 -36.72 11.75 16.34
N ASP A 91 -36.26 12.00 15.10
CA ASP A 91 -35.39 11.06 14.39
C ASP A 91 -33.99 11.01 15.03
N PHE A 92 -33.46 12.16 15.45
CA PHE A 92 -32.12 12.26 16.04
C PHE A 92 -32.11 13.12 17.30
N ILE A 93 -31.42 12.63 18.33
CA ILE A 93 -31.02 13.40 19.51
C ILE A 93 -29.49 13.47 19.51
N LEU A 94 -28.91 14.66 19.28
CA LEU A 94 -27.46 14.86 19.30
C LEU A 94 -27.04 15.51 20.61
N ILE A 95 -26.14 14.86 21.34
CA ILE A 95 -25.62 15.34 22.63
C ILE A 95 -24.23 15.93 22.40
N ASP A 96 -24.07 17.23 22.59
CA ASP A 96 -22.77 17.90 22.56
C ASP A 96 -22.03 17.61 23.88
N CYS A 97 -21.03 16.73 23.80
CA CYS A 97 -20.28 16.27 24.96
C CYS A 97 -19.09 17.19 25.29
N PRO A 98 -18.75 17.36 26.58
CA PRO A 98 -17.57 18.12 26.97
C PRO A 98 -16.29 17.44 26.48
N ALA A 99 -15.26 18.25 26.20
CA ALA A 99 -13.99 17.78 25.61
C ALA A 99 -13.08 16.97 26.58
N GLY A 100 -13.33 17.01 27.89
CA GLY A 100 -12.56 16.29 28.90
C GLY A 100 -13.13 14.89 29.21
N ILE A 101 -12.33 13.99 29.80
CA ILE A 101 -12.77 12.64 30.24
C ILE A 101 -13.25 12.59 31.70
N ASP A 102 -13.80 13.71 32.19
CA ASP A 102 -14.20 13.86 33.59
C ASP A 102 -15.60 13.29 33.86
N VAL A 103 -16.12 13.54 35.07
CA VAL A 103 -17.45 13.10 35.49
C VAL A 103 -18.55 13.70 34.61
N GLY A 104 -18.35 14.92 34.09
CA GLY A 104 -19.29 15.56 33.17
C GLY A 104 -19.42 14.79 31.86
N PHE A 105 -18.31 14.31 31.31
CA PHE A 105 -18.32 13.43 30.13
C PHE A 105 -19.09 12.14 30.39
N GLN A 106 -18.81 11.45 31.50
CA GLN A 106 -19.52 10.22 31.87
C GLN A 106 -21.03 10.44 32.01
N ASN A 107 -21.44 11.58 32.58
CA ASN A 107 -22.84 11.93 32.74
C ASN A 107 -23.52 12.24 31.40
N ALA A 108 -22.83 12.95 30.51
CA ALA A 108 -23.35 13.33 29.21
C ALA A 108 -23.52 12.14 28.26
N VAL A 109 -22.56 11.21 28.23
CA VAL A 109 -22.62 10.06 27.33
C VAL A 109 -23.63 9.02 27.80
N ALA A 110 -23.88 8.87 29.11
CA ALA A 110 -24.67 7.77 29.69
C ALA A 110 -26.00 7.35 29.01
N PRO A 111 -26.81 8.24 28.40
CA PRO A 111 -28.02 7.85 27.67
C PRO A 111 -27.82 7.61 26.16
N ALA A 112 -26.62 7.81 25.61
CA ALA A 112 -26.34 7.70 24.18
C ALA A 112 -26.28 6.23 23.71
N GLU A 113 -26.68 6.00 22.46
CA GLU A 113 -26.64 4.68 21.81
C GLU A 113 -25.43 4.54 20.87
N GLU A 114 -25.04 5.65 20.24
CA GLU A 114 -23.88 5.76 19.36
C GLU A 114 -22.97 6.90 19.82
N ALA A 115 -21.68 6.78 19.52
CA ALA A 115 -20.69 7.82 19.76
C ALA A 115 -19.98 8.20 18.46
N ILE A 116 -19.82 9.50 18.22
CA ILE A 116 -19.01 10.02 17.12
C ILE A 116 -17.78 10.70 17.72
N ILE A 117 -16.61 10.11 17.50
CA ILE A 117 -15.33 10.66 17.92
C ILE A 117 -14.85 11.66 16.86
N VAL A 118 -14.73 12.91 17.26
CA VAL A 118 -14.17 13.98 16.42
C VAL A 118 -12.72 14.21 16.84
N THR A 119 -11.77 14.01 15.92
CA THR A 119 -10.34 14.25 16.17
C THR A 119 -9.72 15.06 15.03
N THR A 120 -8.51 15.56 15.24
CA THR A 120 -7.70 16.23 14.22
C THR A 120 -6.51 15.34 13.83
N PRO A 121 -5.95 15.48 12.61
CA PRO A 121 -4.86 14.63 12.11
C PRO A 121 -3.49 14.96 12.74
N ASP A 122 -3.46 15.14 14.05
CA ASP A 122 -2.27 15.32 14.87
C ASP A 122 -2.14 14.20 15.90
N ILE A 123 -0.91 13.75 16.14
CA ILE A 123 -0.61 12.59 16.99
C ILE A 123 -1.17 12.75 18.41
N THR A 124 -1.19 13.98 18.93
CA THR A 124 -1.71 14.27 20.27
C THR A 124 -3.22 14.06 20.37
N ALA A 125 -4.00 14.64 19.46
CA ALA A 125 -5.46 14.47 19.42
C ALA A 125 -5.87 13.03 19.14
N ILE A 126 -5.09 12.30 18.34
CA ILE A 126 -5.34 10.88 18.05
C ILE A 126 -5.13 10.03 19.30
N ARG A 127 -4.06 10.30 20.06
CA ARG A 127 -3.80 9.58 21.32
C ARG A 127 -4.88 9.84 22.37
N ASP A 128 -5.38 11.07 22.44
CA ASP A 128 -6.50 11.40 23.32
C ASP A 128 -7.80 10.73 22.85
N ALA A 129 -8.05 10.70 21.53
CA ALA A 129 -9.18 9.99 20.94
C ALA A 129 -9.13 8.47 21.23
N ASP A 130 -7.97 7.82 21.09
CA ASP A 130 -7.76 6.40 21.41
C ASP A 130 -8.15 6.08 22.85
N ARG A 131 -7.75 6.95 23.79
CA ARG A 131 -8.14 6.82 25.20
C ARG A 131 -9.65 6.93 25.40
N VAL A 132 -10.31 7.84 24.70
CA VAL A 132 -11.78 8.01 24.76
C VAL A 132 -12.48 6.79 24.16
N VAL A 133 -11.98 6.24 23.05
CA VAL A 133 -12.49 5.00 22.44
C VAL A 133 -12.45 3.88 23.47
N GLY A 134 -11.29 3.62 24.09
CA GLY A 134 -11.17 2.58 25.11
C GLY A 134 -12.07 2.78 26.33
N LEU A 135 -12.35 4.04 26.72
CA LEU A 135 -13.31 4.36 27.79
C LEU A 135 -14.75 4.04 27.38
N LEU A 136 -15.15 4.42 26.16
CA LEU A 136 -16.49 4.12 25.64
C LEU A 136 -16.70 2.62 25.46
N GLU A 137 -15.71 1.90 24.95
CA GLU A 137 -15.75 0.43 24.87
C GLU A 137 -15.91 -0.21 26.26
N ALA A 138 -15.20 0.30 27.27
CA ALA A 138 -15.34 -0.15 28.66
C ALA A 138 -16.73 0.13 29.25
N TYR A 139 -17.42 1.16 28.78
CA TYR A 139 -18.82 1.44 29.12
C TYR A 139 -19.84 0.66 28.28
N GLY A 140 -19.38 -0.17 27.34
CA GLY A 140 -20.22 -1.05 26.56
C GLY A 140 -20.73 -0.47 25.23
N TYR A 141 -20.21 0.68 24.79
CA TYR A 141 -20.53 1.24 23.48
C TYR A 141 -19.93 0.37 22.38
N ARG A 142 -20.76 -0.02 21.41
CA ARG A 142 -20.33 -0.80 20.24
C ARG A 142 -20.34 0.00 18.94
N ALA A 143 -21.18 1.02 18.87
CA ALA A 143 -21.31 1.90 17.73
C ALA A 143 -20.49 3.16 17.95
N ILE A 144 -19.17 3.07 17.74
CA ILE A 144 -18.25 4.21 17.81
C ILE A 144 -17.79 4.52 16.39
N LYS A 145 -18.02 5.75 15.92
CA LYS A 145 -17.70 6.20 14.55
C LYS A 145 -16.69 7.34 14.60
N LEU A 146 -15.81 7.43 13.60
CA LEU A 146 -14.73 8.42 13.52
C LEU A 146 -15.06 9.54 12.54
N MET A 147 -14.88 10.79 12.98
CA MET A 147 -14.85 11.97 12.13
C MET A 147 -13.50 12.68 12.26
N VAL A 148 -12.79 12.85 11.14
CA VAL A 148 -11.50 13.56 11.13
C VAL A 148 -11.72 15.00 10.69
N ASN A 149 -11.45 15.96 11.57
CA ASN A 149 -11.67 17.38 11.36
C ASN A 149 -10.36 18.11 11.02
N LYS A 150 -10.48 19.29 10.40
CA LYS A 150 -9.35 20.16 9.99
C LYS A 150 -8.31 19.46 9.13
N VAL A 151 -8.77 18.65 8.18
CA VAL A 151 -7.89 17.95 7.24
C VAL A 151 -7.29 18.96 6.25
N ARG A 152 -5.96 18.90 6.08
CA ARG A 152 -5.21 19.72 5.11
C ARG A 152 -4.44 18.83 4.15
N GLU A 153 -4.94 18.71 2.92
CA GLU A 153 -4.36 17.83 1.90
C GLU A 153 -2.91 18.22 1.54
N ASP A 154 -2.63 19.51 1.44
CA ASP A 154 -1.29 20.04 1.17
C ASP A 154 -0.26 19.55 2.21
N MET A 155 -0.61 19.61 3.49
CA MET A 155 0.27 19.14 4.56
C MET A 155 0.37 17.62 4.65
N ILE A 156 -0.65 16.89 4.22
CA ILE A 156 -0.63 15.42 4.14
C ILE A 156 0.31 14.97 3.01
N VAL A 157 0.27 15.65 1.87
CA VAL A 157 1.16 15.37 0.73
C VAL A 157 2.61 15.67 1.08
N GLU A 158 2.85 16.74 1.85
CA GLU A 158 4.18 17.12 2.33
C GLU A 158 4.70 16.29 3.52
N ASP A 159 3.96 15.25 3.97
CA ASP A 159 4.30 14.40 5.13
C ASP A 159 4.46 15.20 6.45
N LYS A 160 3.78 16.36 6.55
CA LYS A 160 3.75 17.23 7.74
C LYS A 160 2.49 17.05 8.59
N MET A 161 1.53 16.27 8.09
CA MET A 161 0.27 15.97 8.74
C MET A 161 -0.11 14.52 8.48
N MET A 162 -0.73 13.87 9.46
CA MET A 162 -1.16 12.49 9.34
C MET A 162 -2.32 12.37 8.34
N SER A 163 -2.34 11.32 7.51
CA SER A 163 -3.46 11.09 6.61
C SER A 163 -4.69 10.53 7.34
N VAL A 164 -5.87 10.76 6.78
CA VAL A 164 -7.14 10.30 7.36
C VAL A 164 -7.15 8.79 7.57
N GLU A 165 -6.50 8.05 6.67
CA GLU A 165 -6.39 6.60 6.72
C GLU A 165 -5.42 6.13 7.81
N ASP A 166 -4.29 6.82 7.99
CA ASP A 166 -3.38 6.55 9.10
C ASP A 166 -4.12 6.78 10.45
N VAL A 167 -4.95 7.83 10.56
CA VAL A 167 -5.79 8.08 11.75
C VAL A 167 -6.78 6.93 11.98
N GLN A 168 -7.45 6.49 10.92
CA GLN A 168 -8.42 5.40 10.98
C GLN A 168 -7.75 4.07 11.39
N GLU A 169 -6.56 3.77 10.86
CA GLU A 169 -5.79 2.57 11.20
C GLU A 169 -5.34 2.61 12.67
N MET A 170 -4.93 3.78 13.18
CA MET A 170 -4.54 3.92 14.59
C MET A 170 -5.71 3.71 15.55
N LEU A 171 -6.88 4.26 15.26
CA LEU A 171 -8.04 4.19 16.15
C LEU A 171 -8.89 2.93 15.97
N CYS A 172 -8.74 2.20 14.86
CA CYS A 172 -9.43 0.94 14.60
C CYS A 172 -10.98 1.00 14.70
N ILE A 173 -11.59 2.16 14.46
CA ILE A 173 -13.06 2.36 14.50
C ILE A 173 -13.65 2.75 13.13
N PRO A 174 -14.93 2.42 12.85
CA PRO A 174 -15.63 2.79 11.63
C PRO A 174 -15.51 4.28 11.24
N PHE A 175 -15.16 4.57 9.99
CA PHE A 175 -15.05 5.95 9.50
C PHE A 175 -16.40 6.52 9.04
N LEU A 176 -16.73 7.72 9.51
CA LEU A 176 -17.96 8.44 9.17
C LEU A 176 -17.73 9.51 8.10
N GLY A 177 -16.64 10.26 8.21
CA GLY A 177 -16.31 11.34 7.28
C GLY A 177 -15.10 12.19 7.70
N ALA A 178 -14.61 13.00 6.77
CA ALA A 178 -13.50 13.92 6.97
C ALA A 178 -13.91 15.34 6.57
N ILE A 179 -13.62 16.31 7.44
CA ILE A 179 -13.94 17.73 7.23
C ILE A 179 -12.63 18.49 6.96
N PRO A 180 -12.46 19.09 5.77
CA PRO A 180 -11.27 19.88 5.48
C PRO A 180 -11.24 21.17 6.31
N GLU A 181 -10.03 21.67 6.55
CA GLU A 181 -9.85 22.96 7.22
C GLU A 181 -10.39 24.11 6.35
N ASP A 182 -11.31 24.89 6.92
CA ASP A 182 -11.98 25.99 6.22
C ASP A 182 -12.02 27.24 7.09
N LYS A 183 -11.41 28.31 6.58
CA LYS A 183 -11.33 29.61 7.25
C LYS A 183 -12.71 30.27 7.37
N GLU A 184 -13.66 29.92 6.50
CA GLU A 184 -15.03 30.42 6.57
C GLU A 184 -15.78 29.93 7.81
N VAL A 185 -15.33 28.86 8.47
CA VAL A 185 -15.90 28.41 9.74
C VAL A 185 -15.82 29.53 10.78
N ILE A 186 -14.69 30.22 10.89
CA ILE A 186 -14.49 31.33 11.84
C ILE A 186 -15.48 32.46 11.54
N VAL A 187 -15.64 32.82 10.26
CA VAL A 187 -16.57 33.86 9.81
C VAL A 187 -18.02 33.47 10.12
N SER A 188 -18.37 32.20 9.88
CA SER A 188 -19.71 31.65 10.09
C SER A 188 -20.10 31.63 11.58
N THR A 189 -19.18 31.22 12.45
CA THR A 189 -19.35 31.18 13.90
C THR A 189 -19.60 32.56 14.47
N ASN A 190 -18.79 33.55 14.08
CA ASN A 190 -18.93 34.93 14.59
C ASN A 190 -20.25 35.60 14.18
N ARG A 191 -20.92 35.10 13.14
CA ARG A 191 -22.21 35.62 12.67
C ARG A 191 -23.41 34.85 13.24
N GLY A 192 -23.20 33.72 13.92
CA GLY A 192 -24.30 32.82 14.30
C GLY A 192 -25.05 32.26 13.08
N GLU A 193 -24.32 32.07 11.97
CA GLU A 193 -24.84 31.56 10.70
C GLU A 193 -23.99 30.36 10.27
N PRO A 194 -24.37 29.13 10.65
CA PRO A 194 -23.58 27.94 10.32
C PRO A 194 -23.31 27.79 8.82
N LEU A 195 -22.11 27.31 8.50
CA LEU A 195 -21.55 27.20 7.13
C LEU A 195 -22.52 26.55 6.12
N VAL A 196 -23.30 25.58 6.57
CA VAL A 196 -24.22 24.77 5.76
C VAL A 196 -25.54 25.48 5.38
N LEU A 197 -25.78 26.69 5.91
CA LEU A 197 -26.93 27.53 5.57
C LEU A 197 -26.74 28.32 4.26
N ARG A 198 -25.52 28.44 3.76
CA ARG A 198 -25.25 29.17 2.52
C ARG A 198 -25.81 28.41 1.31
N ARG A 199 -26.32 29.16 0.32
CA ARG A 199 -26.81 28.60 -0.95
C ARG A 199 -25.72 27.85 -1.73
N TRP A 200 -24.48 28.32 -1.61
CA TRP A 200 -23.30 27.69 -2.20
C TRP A 200 -22.42 27.16 -1.08
N LEU A 201 -22.27 25.85 -1.02
CA LEU A 201 -21.49 25.18 0.01
C LEU A 201 -20.00 25.20 -0.36
N THR A 202 -19.17 25.54 0.64
CA THR A 202 -17.72 25.32 0.56
C THR A 202 -17.42 23.82 0.58
N LEU A 203 -16.14 23.45 0.37
CA LEU A 203 -15.72 22.04 0.46
C LEU A 203 -16.12 21.42 1.81
N SER A 204 -15.91 22.14 2.92
CA SER A 204 -16.33 21.66 4.25
C SER A 204 -17.84 21.57 4.39
N GLY A 205 -18.60 22.50 3.78
CA GLY A 205 -20.06 22.41 3.73
C GLY A 205 -20.56 21.15 3.01
N LYS A 206 -19.95 20.79 1.87
CA LYS A 206 -20.24 19.54 1.14
C LYS A 206 -19.81 18.31 1.94
N ALA A 207 -18.64 18.37 2.58
CA ALA A 207 -18.15 17.29 3.43
C ALA A 207 -19.09 17.01 4.61
N PHE A 208 -19.64 18.06 5.24
CA PHE A 208 -20.67 17.90 6.28
C PHE A 208 -21.95 17.25 5.74
N GLU A 209 -22.43 17.63 4.55
CA GLU A 209 -23.60 16.99 3.94
C GLU A 209 -23.37 15.51 3.66
N GLU A 210 -22.21 15.15 3.12
CA GLU A 210 -21.89 13.75 2.81
C GLU A 210 -21.72 12.90 4.07
N THR A 211 -21.02 13.44 5.08
CA THR A 211 -20.90 12.83 6.40
C THR A 211 -22.28 12.60 7.04
N THR A 212 -23.20 13.55 6.86
CA THR A 212 -24.58 13.42 7.34
C THR A 212 -25.35 12.36 6.58
N ARG A 213 -25.17 12.27 5.26
CA ARG A 213 -25.78 11.22 4.43
C ARG A 213 -25.33 9.82 4.88
N ASN A 214 -24.04 9.67 5.18
CA ASN A 214 -23.48 8.42 5.69
C ASN A 214 -24.04 8.05 7.07
N LEU A 215 -24.23 9.06 7.93
CA LEU A 215 -24.86 8.86 9.24
C LEU A 215 -26.29 8.32 9.10
N VAL A 216 -27.10 8.93 8.23
CA VAL A 216 -28.49 8.50 7.99
C VAL A 216 -28.55 7.10 7.37
N LYS A 217 -27.70 6.80 6.37
CA LYS A 217 -27.66 5.47 5.74
C LYS A 217 -27.30 4.35 6.71
N GLY A 218 -26.40 4.62 7.66
CA GLY A 218 -26.00 3.62 8.66
C GLY A 218 -27.11 3.26 9.67
N ASP A 219 -28.14 4.10 9.78
CA ASP A 219 -29.26 3.96 10.73
C ASP A 219 -30.44 3.17 10.13
N ASP A 220 -30.56 3.11 8.80
CA ASP A 220 -31.65 2.43 8.07
C ASP A 220 -31.54 0.87 8.05
N GLY A 221 -30.76 0.25 8.94
CA GLY A 221 -30.84 -1.19 9.24
C GLY A 221 -30.32 -2.16 8.17
N ASP A 222 -29.54 -1.73 7.18
CA ASP A 222 -28.98 -2.63 6.18
C ASP A 222 -27.65 -3.24 6.66
N ALA A 223 -27.75 -4.39 7.35
CA ALA A 223 -26.63 -5.26 7.69
C ALA A 223 -26.01 -5.99 6.46
N GLY A 224 -26.26 -5.50 5.24
CA GLY A 224 -25.91 -6.16 3.99
C GLY A 224 -25.26 -5.26 2.94
N ALA A 225 -24.55 -4.19 3.28
CA ALA A 225 -23.82 -3.40 2.27
C ALA A 225 -22.63 -2.60 2.82
N GLN A 226 -21.55 -3.27 3.23
CA GLN A 226 -20.22 -2.62 3.36
C GLN A 226 -19.51 -2.43 1.99
N GLN A 227 -20.26 -2.48 0.89
CA GLN A 227 -19.73 -2.44 -0.47
C GLN A 227 -20.49 -1.44 -1.34
N ALA A 228 -20.44 -0.14 -0.98
CA ALA A 228 -20.65 0.99 -1.90
C ALA A 228 -20.56 2.33 -1.14
N LEU A 229 -19.36 2.69 -0.68
CA LEU A 229 -19.05 4.08 -0.34
C LEU A 229 -17.76 4.42 -1.06
N SER A 230 -17.91 4.85 -2.32
CA SER A 230 -16.85 5.54 -3.04
C SER A 230 -16.63 6.88 -2.33
N PRO A 231 -15.48 7.11 -1.68
CA PRO A 231 -15.14 8.45 -1.23
C PRO A 231 -15.08 9.36 -2.45
N VAL A 232 -15.43 10.63 -2.28
CA VAL A 232 -14.94 11.69 -3.18
C VAL A 232 -13.43 11.46 -3.30
N SER A 233 -12.98 11.20 -4.53
CA SER A 233 -11.72 10.52 -4.83
C SER A 233 -10.48 11.31 -4.40
N VAL A 234 -10.09 11.15 -3.14
CA VAL A 234 -8.70 11.29 -2.70
C VAL A 234 -8.13 9.86 -2.73
N SER A 235 -7.22 9.58 -3.66
CA SER A 235 -6.58 8.26 -3.75
C SER A 235 -5.74 8.03 -2.50
N SER A 236 -6.22 7.18 -1.59
CA SER A 236 -5.51 6.77 -0.38
C SER A 236 -4.16 6.10 -0.72
N PRO A 237 -3.04 6.55 -0.14
CA PRO A 237 -1.78 5.82 -0.17
C PRO A 237 -1.87 4.56 0.73
N GLY A 238 -1.53 3.41 0.18
CA GLY A 238 -1.54 2.11 0.84
C GLY A 238 -0.54 1.95 2.00
N SER A 239 -0.76 0.90 2.80
CA SER A 239 -0.02 0.62 4.04
C SER A 239 1.46 0.30 3.80
N LEU A 240 2.34 0.83 4.66
CA LEU A 240 3.78 0.53 4.68
C LEU A 240 4.06 -0.97 4.74
N TRP A 241 3.29 -1.71 5.55
CA TRP A 241 3.47 -3.15 5.72
C TRP A 241 3.07 -3.95 4.49
N ALA A 242 2.09 -3.46 3.72
CA ALA A 242 1.74 -4.04 2.43
C ALA A 242 2.90 -3.89 1.44
N ALA A 243 3.53 -2.71 1.40
CA ALA A 243 4.71 -2.45 0.56
C ALA A 243 5.92 -3.31 0.99
N VAL A 244 6.19 -3.44 2.28
CA VAL A 244 7.24 -4.33 2.82
C VAL A 244 6.97 -5.79 2.42
N GLY A 245 5.73 -6.26 2.58
CA GLY A 245 5.33 -7.62 2.18
C GLY A 245 5.53 -7.89 0.69
N LEU A 246 5.23 -6.92 -0.17
CA LEU A 246 5.45 -6.99 -1.61
C LEU A 246 6.94 -7.07 -1.96
N VAL A 247 7.78 -6.27 -1.29
CA VAL A 247 9.25 -6.34 -1.43
C VAL A 247 9.76 -7.72 -1.05
N MET A 248 9.39 -8.23 0.12
CA MET A 248 9.84 -9.54 0.59
C MET A 248 9.46 -10.66 -0.38
N GLY A 249 8.19 -10.68 -0.83
CA GLY A 249 7.68 -11.72 -1.72
C GLY A 249 8.29 -11.71 -3.12
N THR A 250 8.76 -10.55 -3.58
CA THR A 250 9.39 -10.39 -4.91
C THR A 250 10.89 -10.62 -4.88
N ALA A 251 11.56 -10.19 -3.80
CA ALA A 251 12.99 -10.40 -3.63
C ALA A 251 13.32 -11.89 -3.46
N VAL A 252 12.53 -12.63 -2.67
CA VAL A 252 12.73 -14.08 -2.45
C VAL A 252 12.09 -14.88 -3.59
N GLY A 253 12.66 -14.73 -4.78
CA GLY A 253 12.20 -15.41 -5.99
C GLY A 253 13.04 -16.63 -6.40
N PRO A 254 13.03 -17.03 -7.68
CA PRO A 254 13.71 -18.25 -8.15
C PRO A 254 15.23 -18.25 -7.93
N GLY A 255 15.86 -17.07 -7.77
CA GLY A 255 17.30 -16.94 -7.52
C GLY A 255 17.78 -17.66 -6.26
N ILE A 256 16.98 -17.66 -5.18
CA ILE A 256 17.38 -18.25 -3.89
C ILE A 256 17.61 -19.76 -3.98
N LEU A 257 16.86 -20.44 -4.84
CA LEU A 257 16.98 -21.89 -5.05
C LEU A 257 18.26 -22.24 -5.84
N GLY A 258 18.71 -21.36 -6.72
CA GLY A 258 19.95 -21.53 -7.49
C GLY A 258 21.21 -21.06 -6.77
N LEU A 259 21.07 -20.20 -5.75
CA LEU A 259 22.21 -19.55 -5.09
C LEU A 259 23.22 -20.53 -4.46
N PRO A 260 22.84 -21.57 -3.68
CA PRO A 260 23.82 -22.44 -3.05
C PRO A 260 24.72 -23.15 -4.06
N ALA A 261 24.18 -23.51 -5.23
CA ALA A 261 24.93 -24.11 -6.32
C ALA A 261 26.06 -23.20 -6.80
N ALA A 262 25.72 -21.92 -7.01
CA ALA A 262 26.66 -20.90 -7.45
C ALA A 262 27.67 -20.55 -6.35
N ALA A 263 27.26 -20.58 -5.07
CA ALA A 263 28.10 -20.25 -3.93
C ALA A 263 29.02 -21.40 -3.48
N LEU A 264 28.68 -22.66 -3.79
CA LEU A 264 29.40 -23.85 -3.33
C LEU A 264 30.90 -23.86 -3.71
N PRO A 265 31.32 -23.48 -4.94
CA PRO A 265 32.74 -23.38 -5.29
C PRO A 265 33.50 -22.41 -4.40
N ALA A 266 32.90 -21.25 -4.08
CA ALA A 266 33.49 -20.18 -3.29
C ALA A 266 33.62 -20.52 -1.79
N GLY A 267 32.67 -21.28 -1.26
CA GLY A 267 32.57 -21.60 0.17
C GLY A 267 31.81 -20.55 0.97
N LEU A 268 31.61 -20.83 2.26
CA LEU A 268 30.67 -20.09 3.10
C LEU A 268 31.07 -18.63 3.36
N VAL A 269 32.34 -18.38 3.69
CA VAL A 269 32.81 -17.03 4.03
C VAL A 269 32.79 -16.10 2.83
N PRO A 270 33.41 -16.44 1.66
CA PRO A 270 33.38 -15.54 0.51
C PRO A 270 31.97 -15.29 0.01
N SER A 271 31.12 -16.31 -0.05
CA SER A 271 29.72 -16.16 -0.48
C SER A 271 28.91 -15.27 0.46
N THR A 272 29.09 -15.39 1.77
CA THR A 272 28.41 -14.54 2.77
C THR A 272 28.77 -13.07 2.59
N VAL A 273 30.07 -12.76 2.44
CA VAL A 273 30.54 -11.39 2.21
C VAL A 273 29.99 -10.83 0.89
N ALA A 274 29.99 -11.65 -0.17
CA ALA A 274 29.47 -11.27 -1.47
C ALA A 274 27.95 -11.05 -1.46
N ILE A 275 27.18 -11.85 -0.70
CA ILE A 275 25.72 -11.67 -0.52
C ILE A 275 25.41 -10.33 0.16
N VAL A 276 26.14 -9.97 1.22
CA VAL A 276 25.96 -8.68 1.91
C VAL A 276 26.32 -7.51 1.00
N ALA A 277 27.42 -7.63 0.25
CA ALA A 277 27.81 -6.61 -0.73
C ALA A 277 26.78 -6.48 -1.87
N ALA A 278 26.25 -7.60 -2.37
CA ALA A 278 25.20 -7.63 -3.37
C ALA A 278 23.92 -6.97 -2.85
N TRP A 279 23.54 -7.20 -1.60
CA TRP A 279 22.40 -6.53 -0.97
C TRP A 279 22.58 -5.01 -0.92
N ALA A 280 23.73 -4.53 -0.45
CA ALA A 280 24.01 -3.10 -0.38
C ALA A 280 23.95 -2.46 -1.78
N TYR A 281 24.49 -3.14 -2.78
CA TYR A 281 24.43 -2.73 -4.19
C TYR A 281 22.99 -2.67 -4.73
N VAL A 282 22.20 -3.73 -4.51
CA VAL A 282 20.80 -3.81 -4.94
C VAL A 282 19.98 -2.70 -4.30
N VAL A 283 20.06 -2.54 -2.97
CA VAL A 283 19.32 -1.52 -2.23
C VAL A 283 19.69 -0.12 -2.72
N ALA A 284 20.97 0.16 -2.91
CA ALA A 284 21.42 1.45 -3.45
C ALA A 284 20.81 1.71 -4.84
N SER A 285 20.85 0.72 -5.72
CA SER A 285 20.26 0.84 -7.06
C SER A 285 18.73 1.00 -7.03
N VAL A 286 18.02 0.27 -6.18
CA VAL A 286 16.56 0.40 -6.00
C VAL A 286 16.18 1.80 -5.50
N LEU A 287 16.95 2.38 -4.57
CA LEU A 287 16.71 3.75 -4.09
C LEU A 287 16.85 4.79 -5.21
N LEU A 288 17.75 4.57 -6.19
CA LEU A 288 17.86 5.44 -7.37
C LEU A 288 16.64 5.33 -8.29
N VAL A 289 16.12 4.12 -8.50
CA VAL A 289 14.87 3.92 -9.26
C VAL A 289 13.69 4.59 -8.54
N ALA A 290 13.62 4.48 -7.22
CA ALA A 290 12.58 5.12 -6.41
C ALA A 290 12.65 6.64 -6.49
N GLU A 291 13.86 7.22 -6.38
CA GLU A 291 14.10 8.66 -6.52
C GLU A 291 13.61 9.16 -7.87
N ALA A 292 14.01 8.48 -8.95
CA ALA A 292 13.58 8.80 -10.30
C ALA A 292 12.05 8.69 -10.46
N THR A 293 11.43 7.65 -9.89
CA THR A 293 9.98 7.46 -9.98
C THR A 293 9.22 8.58 -9.26
N ILE A 294 9.60 8.90 -8.03
CA ILE A 294 8.96 9.97 -7.23
C ILE A 294 9.05 11.30 -7.98
N GLN A 295 10.22 11.61 -8.56
CA GLN A 295 10.40 12.82 -9.34
C GLN A 295 9.43 12.91 -10.52
N VAL A 296 9.29 11.83 -11.29
CA VAL A 296 8.36 11.82 -12.44
C VAL A 296 6.91 11.90 -11.99
N MET A 297 6.53 11.23 -10.91
CA MET A 297 5.18 11.33 -10.32
C MET A 297 4.86 12.76 -9.89
N GLN A 298 5.80 13.45 -9.22
CA GLN A 298 5.63 14.84 -8.80
C GLN A 298 5.56 15.82 -9.99
N GLU A 299 6.38 15.60 -11.03
CA GLU A 299 6.41 16.48 -12.21
C GLU A 299 5.20 16.32 -13.13
N THR A 300 4.62 15.12 -13.22
CA THR A 300 3.50 14.81 -14.13
C THR A 300 2.14 14.77 -13.44
N GLY A 301 2.11 14.65 -12.11
CA GLY A 301 0.89 14.33 -11.37
C GLY A 301 0.37 12.91 -11.60
N ALA A 302 1.13 12.05 -12.28
CA ALA A 302 0.73 10.68 -12.56
C ALA A 302 0.71 9.85 -11.25
N LYS A 303 -0.40 9.13 -11.03
CA LYS A 303 -0.55 8.22 -9.89
C LYS A 303 0.41 7.03 -9.95
N GLU A 304 0.81 6.61 -11.15
CA GLU A 304 1.73 5.48 -11.35
C GLU A 304 2.53 5.67 -12.64
N VAL A 305 3.80 5.29 -12.60
CA VAL A 305 4.75 5.41 -13.71
C VAL A 305 5.38 4.04 -13.94
N SER A 306 5.49 3.59 -15.19
CA SER A 306 6.23 2.36 -15.48
C SER A 306 7.73 2.61 -15.59
N PHE A 307 8.51 1.55 -15.35
CA PHE A 307 9.97 1.62 -15.52
C PHE A 307 10.36 2.01 -16.94
N THR A 308 9.60 1.56 -17.95
CA THR A 308 9.79 1.93 -19.35
C THR A 308 9.51 3.41 -19.59
N GLY A 309 8.42 3.95 -19.03
CA GLY A 309 8.14 5.39 -19.08
C GLY A 309 9.24 6.22 -18.43
N LEU A 310 9.78 5.73 -17.30
CA LEU A 310 10.90 6.35 -16.61
C LEU A 310 12.17 6.38 -17.49
N ALA A 311 12.51 5.27 -18.13
CA ALA A 311 13.64 5.18 -19.05
C ALA A 311 13.46 6.04 -20.31
N SER A 312 12.24 6.11 -20.84
CA SER A 312 11.91 6.96 -22.00
C SER A 312 12.10 8.44 -21.68
N ARG A 313 11.75 8.86 -20.46
CA ARG A 313 11.94 10.25 -20.01
C ARG A 313 13.42 10.58 -19.84
N SER A 314 14.22 9.65 -19.32
CA SER A 314 15.66 9.86 -19.16
C SER A 314 16.40 9.85 -20.50
N PHE A 315 16.24 8.79 -21.30
CA PHE A 315 17.08 8.53 -22.47
C PHE A 315 16.42 8.85 -23.82
N GLY A 316 15.20 9.39 -23.81
CA GLY A 316 14.39 9.58 -25.01
C GLY A 316 13.72 8.29 -25.48
N PRO A 317 12.93 8.36 -26.58
CA PRO A 317 12.07 7.26 -27.02
C PRO A 317 12.85 6.01 -27.45
N VAL A 318 13.98 6.17 -28.13
CA VAL A 318 14.84 5.05 -28.55
C VAL A 318 15.46 4.37 -27.34
N GLY A 319 15.94 5.15 -26.36
CA GLY A 319 16.48 4.59 -25.11
C GLY A 319 15.41 3.86 -24.30
N GLY A 320 14.20 4.41 -24.24
CA GLY A 320 13.05 3.75 -23.61
C GLY A 320 12.69 2.42 -24.27
N GLN A 321 12.69 2.34 -25.61
CA GLN A 321 12.45 1.09 -26.35
C GLN A 321 13.52 0.02 -26.05
N VAL A 322 14.80 0.40 -26.02
CA VAL A 322 15.89 -0.53 -25.67
C VAL A 322 15.69 -1.08 -24.26
N VAL A 323 15.41 -0.21 -23.29
CA VAL A 323 15.15 -0.63 -21.91
C VAL A 323 13.91 -1.52 -21.82
N ALA A 324 12.85 -1.22 -22.59
CA ALA A 324 11.64 -2.03 -22.62
C ALA A 324 11.91 -3.49 -23.05
N VAL A 325 12.72 -3.67 -24.11
CA VAL A 325 13.07 -5.01 -24.62
C VAL A 325 13.88 -5.79 -23.59
N VAL A 326 14.91 -5.17 -23.00
CA VAL A 326 15.74 -5.81 -21.97
C VAL A 326 14.91 -6.17 -20.73
N TYR A 327 13.99 -5.29 -20.34
CA TYR A 327 13.11 -5.52 -19.20
C TYR A 327 12.11 -6.66 -19.47
N ALA A 328 11.49 -6.69 -20.65
CA ALA A 328 10.59 -7.76 -21.03
C ALA A 328 11.31 -9.12 -21.07
N ALA A 329 12.52 -9.17 -21.62
CA ALA A 329 13.35 -10.38 -21.63
C ALA A 329 13.64 -10.89 -20.21
N LEU A 330 13.94 -9.97 -19.28
CA LEU A 330 14.15 -10.32 -17.87
C LEU A 330 12.89 -10.92 -17.24
N ASN A 331 11.75 -10.23 -17.33
CA ASN A 331 10.51 -10.69 -16.69
C ASN A 331 10.05 -12.03 -17.26
N TYR A 332 10.12 -12.21 -18.58
CA TYR A 332 9.77 -13.48 -19.20
C TYR A 332 10.69 -14.61 -18.70
N SER A 333 11.99 -14.35 -18.56
CA SER A 333 12.92 -15.33 -17.98
C SER A 333 12.56 -15.69 -16.53
N LEU A 334 12.21 -14.70 -15.70
CA LEU A 334 11.79 -14.94 -14.32
C LEU A 334 10.46 -15.71 -14.24
N LEU A 335 9.50 -15.39 -15.11
CA LEU A 335 8.25 -16.13 -15.23
C LEU A 335 8.48 -17.58 -15.67
N VAL A 336 9.39 -17.83 -16.62
CA VAL A 336 9.79 -19.19 -17.01
C VAL A 336 10.34 -19.96 -15.81
N ALA A 337 11.23 -19.33 -15.03
CA ALA A 337 11.78 -19.96 -13.82
C ALA A 337 10.69 -20.27 -12.78
N CYS A 338 9.78 -19.33 -12.51
CA CYS A 338 8.67 -19.54 -11.59
C CYS A 338 7.73 -20.67 -12.03
N ILE A 339 7.31 -20.68 -13.30
CA ILE A 339 6.38 -21.67 -13.84
C ILE A 339 7.04 -23.05 -13.87
N ALA A 340 8.29 -23.15 -14.32
CA ALA A 340 9.03 -24.42 -14.35
C ALA A 340 9.22 -24.99 -12.93
N GLY A 341 9.65 -24.15 -11.97
CA GLY A 341 9.88 -24.58 -10.60
C GLY A 341 8.59 -24.97 -9.87
N LEU A 342 7.52 -24.18 -9.99
CA LEU A 342 6.20 -24.53 -9.44
C LEU A 342 5.64 -25.78 -10.11
N GLY A 343 5.80 -25.90 -11.43
CA GLY A 343 5.31 -27.05 -12.18
C GLY A 343 5.98 -28.36 -11.78
N GLU A 344 7.27 -28.33 -11.44
CA GLU A 344 7.97 -29.49 -10.90
C GLU A 344 7.46 -29.88 -9.50
N ILE A 345 7.25 -28.90 -8.61
CA ILE A 345 6.72 -29.14 -7.26
C ILE A 345 5.29 -29.69 -7.34
N VAL A 346 4.40 -29.02 -8.07
CA VAL A 346 2.99 -29.42 -8.24
C VAL A 346 2.89 -30.77 -8.95
N GLY A 347 3.71 -30.99 -9.99
CA GLY A 347 3.78 -32.27 -10.70
C GLY A 347 4.18 -33.43 -9.77
N LYS A 348 5.19 -33.24 -8.92
CA LYS A 348 5.60 -34.26 -7.93
C LYS A 348 4.51 -34.53 -6.89
N VAL A 349 3.85 -33.50 -6.36
CA VAL A 349 2.80 -33.65 -5.34
C VAL A 349 1.55 -34.35 -5.91
N LEU A 350 1.20 -34.07 -7.16
CA LEU A 350 0.00 -34.64 -7.81
C LEU A 350 0.28 -35.93 -8.62
N GLY A 351 1.53 -36.34 -8.76
CA GLY A 351 1.93 -37.47 -9.61
C GLY A 351 1.73 -37.22 -11.10
N LEU A 352 1.82 -35.96 -11.54
CA LEU A 352 1.59 -35.54 -12.93
C LEU A 352 2.92 -35.23 -13.66
N PRO A 353 2.96 -35.39 -15.00
CA PRO A 353 4.09 -34.93 -15.81
C PRO A 353 4.41 -33.45 -15.57
N PRO A 354 5.70 -33.03 -15.58
CA PRO A 354 6.11 -31.65 -15.30
C PRO A 354 5.40 -30.60 -16.17
N ALA A 355 5.15 -30.91 -17.44
CA ALA A 355 4.42 -30.02 -18.35
C ALA A 355 2.98 -29.73 -17.89
N ILE A 356 2.29 -30.75 -17.35
CA ILE A 356 0.94 -30.59 -16.80
C ILE A 356 1.00 -29.81 -15.49
N GLY A 357 2.01 -30.06 -14.65
CA GLY A 357 2.26 -29.26 -13.46
C GLY A 357 2.46 -27.77 -13.77
N CYS A 358 3.21 -27.44 -14.82
CA CYS A 358 3.41 -26.06 -15.29
C CYS A 358 2.09 -25.42 -15.75
N ALA A 359 1.29 -26.15 -16.52
CA ALA A 359 -0.01 -25.68 -16.98
C ALA A 359 -0.97 -25.44 -15.81
N ALA A 360 -1.01 -26.37 -14.84
CA ALA A 360 -1.87 -26.28 -13.66
C ALA A 360 -1.51 -25.08 -12.77
N SER A 361 -0.22 -24.88 -12.47
CA SER A 361 0.24 -23.75 -11.64
C SER A 361 -0.03 -22.40 -12.33
N THR A 362 0.20 -22.32 -13.64
CA THR A 362 -0.07 -21.12 -14.43
C THR A 362 -1.56 -20.80 -14.52
N ALA A 363 -2.40 -21.82 -14.75
CA ALA A 363 -3.85 -21.65 -14.81
C ALA A 363 -4.44 -21.23 -13.46
N LEU A 364 -3.91 -21.78 -12.35
CA LEU A 364 -4.33 -21.41 -11.01
C LEU A 364 -4.05 -19.93 -10.72
N VAL A 365 -2.81 -19.47 -10.94
CA VAL A 365 -2.44 -18.07 -10.68
C VAL A 365 -3.12 -17.13 -11.68
N GLY A 366 -3.12 -17.46 -12.96
CA GLY A 366 -3.78 -16.66 -14.00
C GLY A 366 -5.29 -16.53 -13.75
N GLY A 367 -5.96 -17.62 -13.39
CA GLY A 367 -7.37 -17.63 -13.02
C GLY A 367 -7.65 -16.80 -11.77
N ALA A 368 -6.82 -16.92 -10.73
CA ALA A 368 -6.93 -16.10 -9.53
C ALA A 368 -6.78 -14.61 -9.83
N VAL A 369 -5.81 -14.22 -10.66
CA VAL A 369 -5.59 -12.81 -11.04
C VAL A 369 -6.76 -12.23 -11.84
N LEU A 370 -7.44 -13.03 -12.67
CA LEU A 370 -8.60 -12.57 -13.44
C LEU A 370 -9.89 -12.50 -12.61
N ALA A 371 -10.08 -13.45 -11.69
CA ALA A 371 -11.34 -13.63 -10.98
C ALA A 371 -11.38 -12.97 -9.59
N ALA A 372 -10.24 -12.90 -8.90
CA ALA A 372 -10.20 -12.44 -7.52
C ALA A 372 -9.95 -10.92 -7.43
N PRO A 373 -10.62 -10.21 -6.50
CA PRO A 373 -10.33 -8.81 -6.24
C PRO A 373 -8.96 -8.66 -5.57
N PHE A 374 -8.31 -7.50 -5.75
CA PHE A 374 -6.97 -7.23 -5.23
C PHE A 374 -6.76 -7.57 -3.74
N PRO A 375 -7.70 -7.27 -2.80
CA PRO A 375 -7.53 -7.65 -1.39
C PRO A 375 -7.38 -9.15 -1.15
N VAL A 376 -8.02 -9.99 -1.97
CA VAL A 376 -7.91 -11.46 -1.88
C VAL A 376 -6.56 -11.93 -2.41
N LEU A 377 -6.07 -11.32 -3.48
CA LEU A 377 -4.74 -11.60 -4.02
C LEU A 377 -3.64 -11.15 -3.04
N ASP A 378 -3.80 -9.98 -2.42
CA ASP A 378 -2.89 -9.48 -1.38
C ASP A 378 -2.89 -10.40 -0.15
N LEU A 379 -4.08 -10.82 0.32
CA LEU A 379 -4.19 -11.79 1.42
C LEU A 379 -3.49 -13.12 1.08
N SER A 380 -3.67 -13.61 -0.14
CA SER A 380 -3.03 -14.84 -0.63
C SER A 380 -1.51 -14.70 -0.65
N ASN A 381 -1.00 -13.58 -1.18
CA ASN A 381 0.43 -13.28 -1.21
C ASN A 381 1.02 -13.16 0.20
N ARG A 382 0.32 -12.50 1.14
CA ARG A 382 0.72 -12.45 2.56
C ARG A 382 0.77 -13.83 3.20
N GLY A 383 -0.22 -14.68 2.90
CA GLY A 383 -0.25 -16.08 3.34
C GLY A 383 0.97 -16.88 2.84
N LEU A 384 1.32 -16.74 1.56
CA LEU A 384 2.52 -17.38 0.99
C LEU A 384 3.80 -16.80 1.62
N CYS A 385 3.91 -15.49 1.83
CA CYS A 385 5.05 -14.89 2.54
C CYS A 385 5.19 -15.44 3.97
N ALA A 386 4.08 -15.61 4.70
CA ALA A 386 4.10 -16.22 6.03
C ALA A 386 4.55 -17.69 5.96
N LEU A 387 4.05 -18.47 5.00
CA LEU A 387 4.49 -19.86 4.77
C LEU A 387 5.98 -19.93 4.47
N MET A 388 6.49 -19.02 3.65
CA MET A 388 7.91 -18.92 3.31
C MET A 388 8.78 -18.68 4.57
N LEU A 389 8.40 -17.72 5.43
CA LEU A 389 9.11 -17.43 6.67
C LEU A 389 9.06 -18.60 7.68
N LEU A 390 7.89 -19.21 7.85
CA LEU A 390 7.72 -20.38 8.72
C LEU A 390 8.52 -21.58 8.24
N SER A 391 8.52 -21.83 6.93
CA SER A 391 9.29 -22.92 6.32
C SER A 391 10.80 -22.71 6.49
N LEU A 392 11.27 -21.48 6.34
CA LEU A 392 12.68 -21.16 6.59
C LEU A 392 13.05 -21.30 8.08
N ALA A 393 12.18 -20.88 9.00
CA ALA A 393 12.39 -21.06 10.44
C ALA A 393 12.45 -22.54 10.83
N ALA A 394 11.64 -23.40 10.19
CA ALA A 394 11.73 -24.84 10.35
C ALA A 394 13.07 -25.37 9.80
N LEU A 395 13.49 -24.94 8.62
CA LEU A 395 14.76 -25.36 8.01
C LEU A 395 15.97 -24.95 8.83
N THR A 396 16.00 -23.74 9.38
CA THR A 396 17.08 -23.29 10.27
C THR A 396 17.10 -24.11 11.56
N SER A 397 15.94 -24.37 12.14
CA SER A 397 15.83 -25.14 13.39
C SER A 397 16.27 -26.61 13.23
N PHE A 398 15.92 -27.27 12.12
CA PHE A 398 16.34 -28.65 11.84
C PHE A 398 17.76 -28.75 11.27
N GLY A 399 18.15 -27.78 10.43
CA GLY A 399 19.41 -27.80 9.70
C GLY A 399 20.61 -27.40 10.55
N LEU A 400 20.49 -26.33 11.34
CA LEU A 400 21.61 -25.74 12.09
C LEU A 400 22.34 -26.71 13.03
N PRO A 401 21.66 -27.61 13.78
CA PRO A 401 22.34 -28.60 14.62
C PRO A 401 23.25 -29.58 13.85
N HIS A 402 23.02 -29.75 12.55
CA HIS A 402 23.74 -30.69 11.70
C HIS A 402 24.82 -30.02 10.83
N VAL A 403 24.94 -28.69 10.87
CA VAL A 403 25.92 -27.94 10.10
C VAL A 403 27.31 -28.09 10.72
N ALA A 404 28.26 -28.63 9.96
CA ALA A 404 29.67 -28.71 10.35
C ALA A 404 30.37 -27.35 10.10
N LEU A 405 30.13 -26.39 10.98
CA LEU A 405 30.57 -24.98 10.81
C LEU A 405 32.09 -24.84 10.67
N GLY A 406 32.88 -25.59 11.46
CA GLY A 406 34.35 -25.52 11.43
C GLY A 406 34.95 -25.82 10.04
N PRO A 407 34.70 -26.99 9.45
CA PRO A 407 35.14 -27.31 8.10
C PRO A 407 34.55 -26.40 7.01
N ALA A 408 33.34 -25.89 7.20
CA ALA A 408 32.70 -24.97 6.24
C ALA A 408 33.39 -23.59 6.20
N LEU A 409 33.86 -23.10 7.35
CA LEU A 409 34.61 -21.84 7.46
C LEU A 409 36.03 -21.91 6.86
N GLN A 410 36.62 -23.11 6.78
CA GLN A 410 37.97 -23.30 6.24
C GLN A 410 38.05 -23.25 4.71
N ARG A 411 36.92 -23.43 4.00
CA ARG A 411 36.89 -23.36 2.53
C ARG A 411 36.71 -21.91 2.09
N THR A 412 37.80 -21.28 1.66
CA THR A 412 37.82 -19.87 1.24
C THR A 412 38.41 -19.71 -0.15
N ALA A 413 37.57 -19.83 -1.18
CA ALA A 413 37.97 -19.63 -2.57
C ALA A 413 37.43 -18.29 -3.11
N TRP A 414 38.10 -17.19 -2.74
CA TRP A 414 37.69 -15.83 -3.12
C TRP A 414 37.62 -15.57 -4.63
N ARG A 415 38.39 -16.31 -5.43
CA ARG A 415 38.33 -16.19 -6.90
C ARG A 415 37.06 -16.80 -7.49
N GLU A 416 36.50 -17.81 -6.82
CA GLU A 416 35.32 -18.55 -7.26
C GLU A 416 34.02 -17.85 -6.84
N VAL A 417 34.08 -16.77 -6.04
CA VAL A 417 32.90 -16.01 -5.64
C VAL A 417 32.38 -15.11 -6.76
N LEU A 418 33.26 -14.58 -7.60
CA LEU A 418 32.90 -13.59 -8.62
C LEU A 418 31.86 -14.12 -9.64
N PRO A 419 31.99 -15.36 -10.16
CA PRO A 419 30.95 -16.01 -10.95
C PRO A 419 29.58 -16.12 -10.28
N ALA A 420 29.52 -16.16 -8.94
CA ALA A 420 28.29 -16.32 -8.18
C ALA A 420 27.55 -15.00 -7.90
N VAL A 421 28.25 -13.86 -8.01
CA VAL A 421 27.69 -12.53 -7.70
C VAL A 421 26.45 -12.19 -8.53
N PRO A 422 26.38 -12.47 -9.85
CA PRO A 422 25.15 -12.24 -10.60
C PRO A 422 23.95 -13.01 -10.04
N VAL A 423 24.13 -14.26 -9.60
CA VAL A 423 23.03 -15.01 -8.98
C VAL A 423 22.64 -14.37 -7.63
N MET A 424 23.60 -13.87 -6.85
CA MET A 424 23.34 -13.16 -5.58
C MET A 424 22.56 -11.86 -5.78
N VAL A 425 22.94 -11.02 -6.75
CA VAL A 425 22.26 -9.76 -7.04
C VAL A 425 20.85 -10.03 -7.57
N LEU A 426 20.66 -11.06 -8.40
CA LEU A 426 19.32 -11.48 -8.85
C LEU A 426 18.45 -11.94 -7.68
N THR A 427 19.03 -12.75 -6.79
CA THR A 427 18.35 -13.32 -5.61
C THR A 427 17.87 -12.26 -4.62
N LEU A 428 18.48 -11.08 -4.64
CA LEU A 428 18.11 -9.98 -3.74
C LEU A 428 17.34 -8.88 -4.48
N GLY A 429 17.18 -8.99 -5.80
CA GLY A 429 16.62 -7.96 -6.67
C GLY A 429 15.11 -7.83 -6.60
N PHE A 430 14.63 -6.59 -6.48
CA PHE A 430 13.19 -6.27 -6.50
C PHE A 430 12.90 -4.94 -7.20
N HIS A 431 13.80 -4.46 -8.06
CA HIS A 431 13.67 -3.19 -8.81
C HIS A 431 12.38 -3.10 -9.62
N VAL A 432 11.87 -4.24 -10.08
CA VAL A 432 10.71 -4.32 -10.97
C VAL A 432 9.45 -3.74 -10.33
N ILE A 433 9.29 -3.91 -9.02
CA ILE A 433 8.14 -3.45 -8.28
C ILE A 433 8.36 -2.06 -7.67
N THR A 434 9.55 -1.47 -7.80
CA THR A 434 9.85 -0.15 -7.21
C THR A 434 8.86 0.93 -7.63
N PRO A 435 8.47 1.06 -8.92
CA PRO A 435 7.49 2.07 -9.29
C PRO A 435 6.10 1.82 -8.71
N LEU A 436 5.74 0.55 -8.54
CA LEU A 436 4.51 0.15 -7.87
C LEU A 436 4.54 0.49 -6.37
N ILE A 437 5.67 0.27 -5.68
CA ILE A 437 5.84 0.68 -4.27
C ILE A 437 5.70 2.20 -4.13
N CYS A 438 6.28 2.97 -5.06
CA CYS A 438 6.12 4.42 -5.09
C CYS A 438 4.67 4.85 -5.29
N SER A 439 3.95 4.18 -6.20
CA SER A 439 2.52 4.38 -6.43
C SER A 439 1.68 4.05 -5.20
N VAL A 440 1.87 2.86 -4.63
CA VAL A 440 1.15 2.38 -3.43
C VAL A 440 1.38 3.34 -2.27
N LEU A 441 2.59 3.80 -2.02
CA LEU A 441 2.88 4.72 -0.90
C LEU A 441 2.63 6.20 -1.22
N GLY A 442 2.00 6.50 -2.36
CA GLY A 442 1.62 7.86 -2.77
C GLY A 442 2.82 8.81 -2.95
N GLY A 443 3.97 8.29 -3.36
CA GLY A 443 5.17 9.09 -3.60
C GLY A 443 5.85 9.63 -2.33
N ARG A 444 5.49 9.17 -1.12
CA ARG A 444 6.06 9.62 0.17
C ARG A 444 7.49 9.10 0.37
N PRO A 445 8.55 9.94 0.27
CA PRO A 445 9.94 9.48 0.22
C PRO A 445 10.38 8.70 1.47
N ALA A 446 9.97 9.16 2.66
CA ALA A 446 10.33 8.54 3.93
C ALA A 446 9.75 7.11 4.07
N LYS A 447 8.45 6.93 3.81
CA LYS A 447 7.78 5.62 3.83
C LYS A 447 8.35 4.69 2.75
N ILE A 448 8.64 5.20 1.55
CA ILE A 448 9.26 4.43 0.45
C ILE A 448 10.66 3.93 0.84
N ARG A 449 11.50 4.81 1.40
CA ARG A 449 12.84 4.42 1.88
C ARG A 449 12.75 3.34 2.97
N GLN A 450 11.83 3.48 3.92
CA GLN A 450 11.61 2.47 4.95
C GLN A 450 11.15 1.14 4.36
N ALA A 451 10.21 1.15 3.42
CA ALA A 451 9.71 -0.06 2.75
C ALA A 451 10.85 -0.80 2.03
N ILE A 452 11.72 -0.09 1.32
CA ILE A 452 12.87 -0.65 0.59
C ILE A 452 13.91 -1.22 1.56
N LEU A 453 14.26 -0.50 2.62
CA LEU A 453 15.29 -0.93 3.58
C LEU A 453 14.82 -2.11 4.43
N VAL A 454 13.64 -2.02 5.03
CA VAL A 454 13.07 -3.09 5.88
C VAL A 454 12.72 -4.29 5.00
N GLY A 455 12.04 -4.05 3.88
CA GLY A 455 11.65 -5.08 2.94
C GLY A 455 12.84 -5.78 2.29
N GLY A 456 13.98 -5.09 2.09
CA GLY A 456 15.21 -5.69 1.57
C GLY A 456 16.06 -6.40 2.63
N ALA A 457 15.99 -5.99 3.89
CA ALA A 457 16.77 -6.61 4.98
C ALA A 457 16.27 -8.03 5.32
N VAL A 458 14.97 -8.28 5.22
CA VAL A 458 14.41 -9.61 5.50
C VAL A 458 14.89 -10.67 4.48
N PRO A 459 14.79 -10.47 3.15
CA PRO A 459 15.38 -11.34 2.14
C PRO A 459 16.87 -11.57 2.35
N LEU A 460 17.65 -10.55 2.73
CA LEU A 460 19.06 -10.72 3.07
C LEU A 460 19.25 -11.74 4.20
N ALA A 461 18.55 -11.57 5.31
CA ALA A 461 18.63 -12.51 6.44
C ALA A 461 18.22 -13.93 6.01
N MET A 462 17.19 -14.05 5.17
CA MET A 462 16.72 -15.33 4.66
C MET A 462 17.77 -16.02 3.79
N VAL A 463 18.37 -15.28 2.85
CA VAL A 463 19.38 -15.77 1.92
C VAL A 463 20.65 -16.19 2.68
N LEU A 464 21.06 -15.45 3.69
CA LEU A 464 22.21 -15.80 4.53
C LEU A 464 21.98 -17.10 5.32
N ALA A 465 20.79 -17.24 5.92
CA ALA A 465 20.40 -18.45 6.64
C ALA A 465 20.38 -19.67 5.70
N TRP A 466 19.74 -19.52 4.55
CA TRP A 466 19.68 -20.55 3.50
C TRP A 466 21.07 -20.95 3.01
N ASN A 467 21.92 -19.99 2.64
CA ASN A 467 23.29 -20.24 2.18
C ASN A 467 24.12 -20.98 3.25
N THR A 468 23.98 -20.60 4.52
CA THR A 468 24.70 -21.23 5.64
C THR A 468 24.30 -22.69 5.82
N ILE A 469 23.00 -22.99 5.80
CA ILE A 469 22.50 -24.35 5.97
C ILE A 469 22.98 -25.22 4.81
N VAL A 470 22.77 -24.79 3.57
CA VAL A 470 23.05 -25.63 2.40
C VAL A 470 24.55 -25.90 2.25
N LEU A 471 25.41 -24.87 2.32
CA LEU A 471 26.87 -25.07 2.22
C LEU A 471 27.42 -25.81 3.43
N GLY A 472 26.83 -25.60 4.61
CA GLY A 472 27.19 -26.31 5.84
C GLY A 472 26.90 -27.81 5.80
N LEU A 473 25.90 -28.23 5.04
CA LEU A 473 25.48 -29.63 4.86
C LEU A 473 26.12 -30.29 3.64
N ALA A 474 26.50 -29.53 2.61
CA ALA A 474 26.98 -30.03 1.31
C ALA A 474 28.22 -30.96 1.37
N LYS A 475 29.00 -30.96 2.46
CA LYS A 475 30.19 -31.81 2.61
C LYS A 475 29.89 -33.27 3.02
N GLN A 476 28.64 -33.59 3.39
CA GLN A 476 28.22 -34.99 3.63
C GLN A 476 27.90 -35.75 2.33
N ALA A 477 27.69 -35.04 1.21
CA ALA A 477 27.49 -35.63 -0.11
C ALA A 477 28.82 -35.67 -0.87
N SER A 478 29.23 -36.86 -1.33
CA SER A 478 30.56 -37.16 -1.86
C SER A 478 30.93 -36.42 -3.17
N ALA A 479 32.23 -36.30 -3.41
CA ALA A 479 32.91 -35.44 -4.38
C ALA A 479 32.79 -35.80 -5.89
N SER A 480 31.70 -36.42 -6.37
CA SER A 480 31.68 -36.95 -7.75
C SER A 480 30.35 -36.95 -8.52
N ALA A 481 29.29 -36.29 -8.07
CA ALA A 481 28.07 -36.14 -8.87
C ALA A 481 27.83 -34.67 -9.23
N SER A 482 27.45 -34.39 -10.47
CA SER A 482 26.87 -33.11 -10.88
C SER A 482 25.73 -32.74 -9.93
N ILE A 483 25.97 -31.78 -9.04
CA ILE A 483 25.04 -31.45 -7.96
C ILE A 483 23.90 -30.63 -8.55
N ASP A 484 22.79 -31.29 -8.84
CA ASP A 484 21.49 -30.61 -8.96
C ASP A 484 21.16 -30.02 -7.57
N PRO A 485 21.04 -28.69 -7.41
CA PRO A 485 20.86 -28.03 -6.11
C PRO A 485 19.56 -28.42 -5.42
N ILE A 486 18.54 -28.72 -6.23
CA ILE A 486 17.23 -29.19 -5.77
C ILE A 486 17.34 -30.64 -5.33
N ALA A 487 18.07 -31.48 -6.09
CA ALA A 487 18.36 -32.86 -5.70
C ALA A 487 19.23 -32.95 -4.43
N LEU A 488 20.18 -32.03 -4.21
CA LEU A 488 20.99 -31.97 -2.98
C LEU A 488 20.10 -31.73 -1.75
N LEU A 489 19.12 -30.83 -1.86
CA LEU A 489 18.15 -30.55 -0.80
C LEU A 489 17.20 -31.74 -0.55
N PHE A 490 16.82 -32.47 -1.60
CA PHE A 490 16.04 -33.70 -1.47
C PHE A 490 16.85 -34.89 -0.95
N SER A 491 18.18 -34.88 -1.12
CA SER A 491 19.08 -35.93 -0.62
C SER A 491 19.37 -35.81 0.89
N LEU A 492 19.14 -34.63 1.49
CA LEU A 492 19.31 -34.38 2.92
C LEU A 492 18.07 -34.89 3.68
N ARG A 493 18.08 -36.17 4.08
CA ARG A 493 17.17 -36.87 5.04
C ARG A 493 15.68 -36.45 4.99
N ASN A 494 14.80 -37.42 4.73
CA ASN A 494 13.32 -37.31 4.61
C ASN A 494 12.56 -36.34 5.56
N SER A 495 13.12 -35.92 6.71
CA SER A 495 12.48 -35.01 7.65
C SER A 495 12.54 -33.52 7.26
N ALA A 496 13.49 -33.07 6.42
CA ALA A 496 13.61 -31.65 6.03
C ALA A 496 12.99 -31.32 4.66
N ALA A 497 12.74 -32.34 3.84
CA ALA A 497 12.20 -32.20 2.49
C ALA A 497 10.85 -31.44 2.41
N PRO A 498 9.87 -31.64 3.31
CA PRO A 498 8.60 -30.90 3.26
C PRO A 498 8.80 -29.40 3.48
N ALA A 499 9.70 -29.01 4.39
CA ALA A 499 9.99 -27.60 4.66
C ALA A 499 10.70 -26.92 3.47
N VAL A 500 11.60 -27.63 2.78
CA VAL A 500 12.21 -27.14 1.54
C VAL A 500 11.16 -26.96 0.44
N GLN A 501 10.27 -27.93 0.25
CA GLN A 501 9.22 -27.86 -0.77
C GLN A 501 8.23 -26.72 -0.49
N ALA A 502 7.79 -26.57 0.75
CA ALA A 502 6.90 -25.49 1.16
C ALA A 502 7.56 -24.12 0.98
N PHE A 503 8.85 -24.01 1.33
CA PHE A 503 9.64 -22.80 1.10
C PHE A 503 9.74 -22.45 -0.39
N ALA A 504 10.14 -23.42 -1.23
CA ALA A 504 10.28 -23.21 -2.67
C ALA A 504 8.94 -22.89 -3.34
N PHE A 505 7.86 -23.58 -2.96
CA PHE A 505 6.52 -23.31 -3.45
C PHE A 505 6.07 -21.89 -3.10
N ALA A 506 6.26 -21.48 -1.85
CA ALA A 506 5.90 -20.15 -1.39
C ALA A 506 6.69 -19.04 -2.11
N ALA A 507 8.01 -19.16 -2.18
CA ALA A 507 8.90 -18.21 -2.84
C ALA A 507 8.59 -18.03 -4.35
N LEU A 508 8.38 -19.14 -5.05
CA LEU A 508 8.04 -19.10 -6.47
C LEU A 508 6.61 -18.58 -6.71
N GLY A 509 5.68 -18.92 -5.80
CA GLY A 509 4.27 -18.48 -5.86
C GLY A 509 4.10 -16.98 -5.63
N THR A 510 4.72 -16.41 -4.59
CA THR A 510 4.70 -14.96 -4.32
C THR A 510 5.26 -14.19 -5.51
N THR A 511 6.36 -14.69 -6.07
CA THR A 511 6.98 -14.10 -7.26
C THR A 511 6.04 -14.19 -8.46
N LEU A 512 5.47 -15.36 -8.76
CA LEU A 512 4.56 -15.52 -9.90
C LEU A 512 3.34 -14.58 -9.81
N ILE A 513 2.74 -14.42 -8.63
CA ILE A 513 1.65 -13.46 -8.40
C ILE A 513 2.12 -12.02 -8.66
N GLY A 514 3.26 -11.62 -8.08
CA GLY A 514 3.81 -10.26 -8.23
C GLY A 514 4.10 -9.87 -9.69
N TYR A 515 4.69 -10.78 -10.47
CA TYR A 515 4.96 -10.54 -11.89
C TYR A 515 3.67 -10.59 -12.75
N SER A 516 2.70 -11.44 -12.38
CA SER A 516 1.40 -11.50 -13.08
C SER A 516 0.57 -10.22 -12.90
N LEU A 517 0.77 -9.48 -11.82
CA LEU A 517 0.11 -8.20 -11.56
C LEU A 517 0.85 -7.01 -12.18
N SER A 518 2.18 -6.99 -12.09
CA SER A 518 3.00 -5.83 -12.49
C SER A 518 3.34 -5.80 -13.99
N PHE A 519 3.61 -6.96 -14.60
CA PHE A 519 4.13 -7.00 -15.97
C PHE A 519 3.12 -6.65 -17.08
N PRO A 520 1.82 -6.99 -16.99
CA PRO A 520 0.85 -6.66 -18.04
C PRO A 520 0.77 -5.17 -18.37
N ARG A 521 0.83 -4.31 -17.35
CA ARG A 521 0.85 -2.85 -17.53
C ARG A 521 2.06 -2.40 -18.33
N GLN A 522 3.21 -2.97 -18.01
CA GLN A 522 4.44 -2.62 -18.71
C GLN A 522 4.46 -3.07 -20.18
N LEU A 523 3.87 -4.23 -20.48
CA LEU A 523 3.68 -4.65 -21.87
C LEU A 523 2.77 -3.68 -22.63
N ALA A 524 1.71 -3.19 -21.98
CA ALA A 524 0.82 -2.18 -22.57
C ALA A 524 1.56 -0.86 -22.86
N ASP A 525 2.35 -0.36 -21.91
CA ASP A 525 3.12 0.87 -22.08
C ASP A 525 4.19 0.72 -23.18
N THR A 526 4.81 -0.46 -23.27
CA THR A 526 5.78 -0.78 -24.33
C THR A 526 5.11 -0.79 -25.71
N ALA A 527 3.91 -1.36 -25.82
CA ALA A 527 3.14 -1.35 -27.06
C ALA A 527 2.70 0.07 -27.47
N ALA A 528 2.31 0.91 -26.50
CA ALA A 528 1.98 2.31 -26.72
C ALA A 528 3.20 3.12 -27.23
N MET A 529 4.39 2.86 -26.68
CA MET A 529 5.63 3.47 -27.15
C MET A 529 5.98 3.08 -28.59
N LEU A 530 5.85 1.80 -28.94
CA LEU A 530 6.14 1.31 -30.29
C LEU A 530 5.18 1.88 -31.35
N THR A 531 3.99 2.32 -30.92
CA THR A 531 2.98 2.95 -31.79
C THR A 531 3.07 4.49 -31.81
N GLY A 532 4.08 5.08 -31.15
CA GLY A 532 4.36 6.52 -31.19
C GLY A 532 3.59 7.37 -30.17
N ARG A 533 2.95 6.75 -29.17
CA ARG A 533 2.26 7.44 -28.07
C ARG A 533 3.21 7.67 -26.89
N ASP A 534 3.07 8.81 -26.21
CA ASP A 534 3.84 9.11 -25.00
C ASP A 534 3.31 8.26 -23.82
N PRO A 535 4.09 7.31 -23.27
CA PRO A 535 3.68 6.43 -22.19
C PRO A 535 3.53 7.16 -20.84
N THR A 536 3.99 8.41 -20.75
CA THR A 536 3.90 9.22 -19.53
C THR A 536 2.59 10.02 -19.43
N GLN A 537 1.79 10.05 -20.50
CA GLN A 537 0.46 10.64 -20.50
C GLN A 537 -0.59 9.56 -20.20
N THR A 538 -1.29 9.71 -19.08
CA THR A 538 -2.39 8.83 -18.67
C THR A 538 -3.58 9.00 -19.62
N GLY A 539 -3.59 8.25 -20.71
CA GLY A 539 -4.79 7.86 -21.44
C GLY A 539 -5.09 6.37 -21.20
N PRO A 540 -6.35 5.93 -21.34
CA PRO A 540 -6.66 4.50 -21.23
C PRO A 540 -5.82 3.70 -22.25
N PRO A 541 -5.40 2.47 -21.91
CA PRO A 541 -4.67 1.62 -22.84
C PRO A 541 -5.51 1.42 -24.11
N PRO A 542 -4.89 1.25 -25.29
CA PRO A 542 -5.65 0.80 -26.45
C PRO A 542 -6.32 -0.52 -26.06
N GLN A 543 -7.64 -0.57 -26.17
CA GLN A 543 -8.31 -1.86 -26.24
C GLN A 543 -7.72 -2.55 -27.48
N LEU A 544 -6.83 -3.53 -27.27
CA LEU A 544 -6.39 -4.40 -28.35
C LEU A 544 -7.67 -5.07 -28.88
N GLY A 545 -8.11 -4.60 -30.04
CA GLY A 545 -9.50 -4.62 -30.47
C GLY A 545 -10.10 -6.01 -30.62
N GLY A 546 -11.35 -6.12 -30.16
CA GLY A 546 -12.35 -7.01 -30.76
C GLY A 546 -13.02 -6.26 -31.90
N GLY A 547 -12.45 -6.31 -33.10
CA GLY A 547 -13.06 -5.74 -34.31
C GLY A 547 -12.15 -5.91 -35.52
N PRO A 548 -12.67 -6.34 -36.69
CA PRO A 548 -11.85 -6.59 -37.86
C PRO A 548 -11.26 -5.28 -38.40
N LEU A 549 -10.02 -5.38 -38.89
CA LEU A 549 -9.27 -4.33 -39.59
C LEU A 549 -10.14 -3.56 -40.60
N SER A 550 -10.31 -2.26 -40.37
CA SER A 550 -10.79 -1.31 -41.39
C SER A 550 -9.83 -0.13 -41.48
N LEU A 551 -9.06 -0.12 -42.57
CA LEU A 551 -8.38 1.03 -43.12
C LEU A 551 -9.44 1.99 -43.67
N GLU A 552 -9.68 3.13 -43.03
CA GLU A 552 -10.14 4.37 -43.66
C GLU A 552 -10.17 5.51 -42.63
N GLY A 553 -9.60 6.66 -42.99
CA GLY A 553 -9.63 7.86 -42.16
C GLY A 553 -10.94 8.64 -42.35
N SER A 554 -11.40 9.33 -41.30
CA SER A 554 -12.19 10.55 -41.47
C SER A 554 -12.26 11.33 -40.17
N LEU A 555 -12.23 12.65 -40.33
CA LEU A 555 -12.51 13.68 -39.33
C LEU A 555 -13.93 13.50 -38.76
N ASN A 556 -14.08 13.68 -37.45
CA ASN A 556 -15.08 14.57 -36.84
C ASN A 556 -14.94 14.58 -35.30
N ASP A 557 -14.95 15.79 -34.75
CA ASP A 557 -15.28 16.08 -33.36
C ASP A 557 -16.70 15.59 -33.05
N ASP A 558 -16.88 14.83 -31.96
CA ASP A 558 -17.99 15.00 -31.02
C ASP A 558 -17.94 13.96 -29.88
N VAL A 559 -18.03 14.49 -28.65
CA VAL A 559 -18.54 13.89 -27.41
C VAL A 559 -18.22 12.40 -27.17
N ALA A 560 -17.08 12.14 -26.52
CA ALA A 560 -16.80 10.83 -25.93
C ALA A 560 -17.67 10.60 -24.67
N PRO A 561 -18.30 9.42 -24.50
CA PRO A 561 -18.98 9.10 -23.26
C PRO A 561 -17.93 8.92 -22.16
N ALA A 562 -18.28 9.35 -20.94
CA ALA A 562 -17.46 9.12 -19.75
C ALA A 562 -17.32 7.60 -19.51
N VAL A 563 -16.21 7.03 -19.97
CA VAL A 563 -15.83 5.64 -19.71
C VAL A 563 -15.13 5.59 -18.36
N GLU A 564 -15.70 4.80 -17.47
CA GLU A 564 -15.28 4.47 -16.12
C GLU A 564 -13.75 4.27 -16.01
N GLU A 565 -13.10 5.11 -15.19
CA GLU A 565 -11.68 4.99 -14.85
C GLU A 565 -11.42 3.63 -14.17
N ALA A 566 -10.65 2.76 -14.82
CA ALA A 566 -10.32 1.45 -14.26
C ALA A 566 -9.42 1.61 -13.01
N ALA A 567 -9.86 1.01 -11.90
CA ALA A 567 -9.10 0.93 -10.65
C ALA A 567 -7.70 0.31 -10.85
N PRO A 568 -6.68 0.73 -10.08
CA PRO A 568 -5.33 0.18 -10.17
C PRO A 568 -5.33 -1.35 -9.95
N GLY A 569 -4.65 -2.09 -10.83
CA GLY A 569 -4.42 -3.54 -10.69
C GLY A 569 -5.40 -4.47 -11.42
N ARG A 570 -6.39 -3.97 -12.17
CA ARG A 570 -7.23 -4.83 -13.04
C ARG A 570 -6.52 -5.10 -14.37
N THR A 571 -5.87 -6.25 -14.49
CA THR A 571 -5.20 -6.69 -15.72
C THR A 571 -6.24 -7.28 -16.68
N GLY A 572 -6.30 -6.76 -17.90
CA GLY A 572 -7.20 -7.29 -18.92
C GLY A 572 -6.82 -8.74 -19.31
N PRO A 573 -7.77 -9.59 -19.70
CA PRO A 573 -7.52 -11.01 -19.99
C PRO A 573 -6.50 -11.22 -21.12
N VAL A 574 -6.51 -10.35 -22.13
CA VAL A 574 -5.55 -10.39 -23.25
C VAL A 574 -4.13 -10.08 -22.77
N ALA A 575 -3.96 -9.07 -21.92
CA ALA A 575 -2.65 -8.68 -21.40
C ALA A 575 -2.05 -9.78 -20.52
N LEU A 576 -2.88 -10.40 -19.67
CA LEU A 576 -2.44 -11.52 -18.83
C LEU A 576 -2.09 -12.77 -19.66
N LEU A 577 -2.85 -13.06 -20.72
CA LEU A 577 -2.53 -14.14 -21.65
C LEU A 577 -1.15 -13.92 -22.30
N LEU A 578 -0.88 -12.71 -22.79
CA LEU A 578 0.42 -12.35 -23.36
C LEU A 578 1.56 -12.46 -22.34
N THR A 579 1.28 -12.17 -21.07
CA THR A 579 2.25 -12.31 -19.98
C THR A 579 2.58 -13.77 -19.66
N LEU A 580 1.59 -14.65 -19.57
CA LEU A 580 1.78 -16.01 -19.02
C LEU A 580 1.97 -17.11 -20.08
N LEU A 581 1.40 -16.94 -21.28
CA LEU A 581 1.44 -17.99 -22.30
C LEU A 581 2.85 -18.26 -22.85
N PRO A 582 3.67 -17.26 -23.25
CA PRO A 582 5.01 -17.54 -23.76
C PRO A 582 5.91 -18.21 -22.72
N PRO A 583 5.97 -17.77 -21.45
CA PRO A 583 6.70 -18.46 -20.40
C PRO A 583 6.24 -19.89 -20.15
N LEU A 584 4.93 -20.13 -20.17
CA LEU A 584 4.37 -21.47 -20.00
C LEU A 584 4.86 -22.43 -21.10
N LEU A 585 4.84 -21.99 -22.37
CA LEU A 585 5.30 -22.80 -23.49
C LEU A 585 6.78 -23.20 -23.34
N VAL A 586 7.63 -22.23 -22.96
CA VAL A 586 9.05 -22.49 -22.73
C VAL A 586 9.25 -23.42 -21.53
N ALA A 587 8.60 -23.14 -20.40
CA ALA A 587 8.71 -23.95 -19.18
C ALA A 587 8.25 -25.40 -19.37
N ALA A 588 7.21 -25.63 -20.18
CA ALA A 588 6.64 -26.95 -20.43
C ALA A 588 7.43 -27.78 -21.46
N THR A 589 8.23 -27.14 -22.33
CA THR A 589 8.90 -27.82 -23.46
C THR A 589 10.42 -27.91 -23.31
N VAL A 590 11.05 -26.97 -22.60
CA VAL A 590 12.51 -26.90 -22.49
C VAL A 590 12.99 -27.69 -21.26
N PRO A 591 13.85 -28.72 -21.45
CA PRO A 591 14.49 -29.41 -20.34
C PRO A 591 15.37 -28.44 -19.52
N ALA A 592 15.34 -28.55 -18.20
CA ALA A 592 16.08 -27.66 -17.30
C ALA A 592 15.77 -26.16 -17.49
N ALA A 593 14.57 -25.82 -17.97
CA ALA A 593 14.11 -24.44 -18.17
C ALA A 593 14.37 -23.55 -16.94
N PHE A 594 14.17 -24.08 -15.73
CA PHE A 594 14.45 -23.38 -14.47
C PHE A 594 15.89 -22.83 -14.41
N ALA A 595 16.90 -23.70 -14.53
CA ALA A 595 18.29 -23.31 -14.36
C ALA A 595 18.76 -22.37 -15.46
N SER A 596 18.37 -22.64 -16.72
CA SER A 596 18.71 -21.77 -17.85
C SER A 596 18.08 -20.38 -17.72
N ALA A 597 16.83 -20.31 -17.27
CA ALA A 597 16.12 -19.05 -17.09
C ALA A 597 16.68 -18.23 -15.90
N VAL A 598 17.06 -18.86 -14.79
CA VAL A 598 17.73 -18.18 -13.67
C VAL A 598 19.10 -17.65 -14.11
N GLN A 599 19.88 -18.44 -14.85
CA GLN A 599 21.18 -17.98 -15.36
C GLN A 599 21.03 -16.80 -16.32
N PHE A 600 20.12 -16.90 -17.30
CA PHE A 600 19.83 -15.82 -18.23
C PHE A 600 19.39 -14.54 -17.49
N ALA A 601 18.43 -14.67 -16.58
CA ALA A 601 17.99 -13.55 -15.75
C ALA A 601 19.15 -12.94 -14.96
N SER A 602 20.02 -13.76 -14.35
CA SER A 602 21.11 -13.27 -13.49
C SER A 602 22.14 -12.43 -14.23
N ILE A 603 22.43 -12.74 -15.50
CA ILE A 603 23.41 -12.01 -16.30
C ILE A 603 22.79 -10.71 -16.82
N TYR A 604 21.60 -10.78 -17.40
CA TYR A 604 20.97 -9.61 -18.05
C TYR A 604 20.34 -8.62 -17.07
N ALA A 605 19.71 -9.11 -15.98
CA ALA A 605 19.12 -8.26 -14.96
C ALA A 605 20.15 -7.34 -14.32
N ASN A 606 21.29 -7.91 -13.92
CA ASN A 606 22.27 -7.21 -13.10
C ASN A 606 23.17 -6.30 -13.89
N CYS A 607 23.56 -6.70 -15.10
CA CYS A 607 24.58 -5.96 -15.84
C CYS A 607 24.01 -4.75 -16.58
N PHE A 608 22.74 -4.82 -17.01
CA PHE A 608 22.11 -3.73 -17.76
C PHE A 608 21.03 -3.04 -16.96
N LEU A 609 19.96 -3.77 -16.63
CA LEU A 609 18.72 -3.16 -16.18
C LEU A 609 18.78 -2.60 -14.75
N PHE A 610 19.48 -3.31 -13.86
CA PHE A 610 19.58 -2.94 -12.44
C PHE A 610 20.91 -2.30 -12.09
N GLY A 611 21.93 -2.46 -12.93
CA GLY A 611 23.26 -1.92 -12.66
C GLY A 611 23.59 -0.62 -13.36
N VAL A 612 23.42 -0.59 -14.68
CA VAL A 612 23.83 0.56 -15.52
C VAL A 612 22.73 1.61 -15.60
N ILE A 613 21.49 1.17 -15.79
CA ILE A 613 20.36 2.06 -16.04
C ILE A 613 20.05 2.98 -14.83
N PRO A 614 19.94 2.50 -13.58
CA PRO A 614 19.54 3.38 -12.47
C PRO A 614 20.54 4.50 -12.14
N PRO A 615 21.88 4.28 -12.10
CA PRO A 615 22.84 5.37 -11.94
C PRO A 615 22.80 6.40 -13.06
N LEU A 616 22.61 5.97 -14.31
CA LEU A 616 22.51 6.88 -15.46
C LEU A 616 21.23 7.73 -15.41
N MET A 617 20.09 7.12 -15.06
CA MET A 617 18.82 7.83 -14.89
C MET A 617 18.90 8.88 -13.79
N ALA A 618 19.44 8.50 -12.62
CA ALA A 618 19.63 9.42 -11.52
C ALA A 618 20.59 10.56 -11.89
N TRP A 619 21.67 10.28 -12.63
CA TRP A 619 22.60 11.31 -13.10
C TRP A 619 21.92 12.31 -14.03
N GLN A 620 21.15 11.85 -15.03
CA GLN A 620 20.44 12.73 -15.96
C GLN A 620 19.35 13.56 -15.28
N LEU A 621 18.57 12.95 -14.39
CA LEU A 621 17.50 13.64 -13.67
C LEU A 621 18.04 14.69 -12.70
N ARG A 622 19.12 14.38 -11.97
CA ARG A 622 19.80 15.34 -11.09
C ARG A 622 20.44 16.49 -11.87
N LYS A 623 20.98 16.22 -13.07
CA LYS A 623 21.51 17.26 -13.96
C LYS A 623 20.40 18.19 -14.47
N ALA A 624 19.29 17.63 -14.95
CA ALA A 624 18.14 18.40 -15.42
C ALA A 624 17.55 19.31 -14.31
N ALA A 625 17.55 18.85 -13.06
CA ALA A 625 17.15 19.64 -11.90
C ALA A 625 18.16 20.77 -11.56
N GLY A 626 19.46 20.54 -11.79
CA GLY A 626 20.52 21.53 -11.58
C GLY A 626 20.56 22.64 -12.63
N ASP A 627 20.35 22.30 -13.91
CA ASP A 627 20.36 23.25 -15.03
C ASP A 627 19.12 24.18 -15.04
N SER A 628 18.05 23.83 -14.31
CA SER A 628 16.80 24.61 -14.22
C SER A 628 16.79 25.67 -13.11
N ALA A 629 17.83 25.74 -12.27
CA ALA A 629 17.89 26.69 -11.15
C ALA A 629 18.20 28.14 -11.57
N ASP A 630 18.61 28.37 -12.83
CA ASP A 630 19.03 29.68 -13.35
C ASP A 630 17.93 30.47 -14.10
N GLY A 631 16.69 29.99 -14.15
CA GLY A 631 15.60 30.75 -14.78
C GLY A 631 14.21 30.15 -14.63
N GLU A 632 13.37 30.82 -13.84
CA GLU A 632 11.92 30.63 -13.67
C GLU A 632 11.42 29.41 -12.85
N ARG A 633 10.84 29.76 -11.68
CA ARG A 633 10.08 28.96 -10.68
C ARG A 633 10.85 27.82 -9.98
N PRO A 634 10.95 27.84 -8.63
CA PRO A 634 11.54 26.73 -7.89
C PRO A 634 10.60 25.52 -7.95
N ARG A 635 10.92 24.53 -8.78
CA ARG A 635 10.40 23.17 -8.58
C ARG A 635 10.90 22.69 -7.21
N SER A 636 10.03 22.07 -6.42
CA SER A 636 10.37 21.52 -5.10
C SER A 636 11.68 20.72 -5.19
N LYS A 637 12.66 21.01 -4.33
CA LYS A 637 13.89 20.22 -4.21
C LYS A 637 13.48 18.76 -4.00
N VAL A 638 13.65 17.92 -5.03
CA VAL A 638 13.37 16.50 -4.94
C VAL A 638 14.35 15.89 -3.93
N GLU A 639 13.80 15.21 -2.93
CA GLU A 639 14.58 14.63 -1.84
C GLU A 639 15.43 13.47 -2.39
N THR A 640 16.76 13.60 -2.33
CA THR A 640 17.68 12.54 -2.76
C THR A 640 17.59 11.37 -1.79
N LEU A 641 17.10 10.22 -2.26
CA LEU A 641 16.96 9.03 -1.43
C LEU A 641 18.30 8.33 -1.16
N LEU A 642 19.23 8.41 -2.12
CA LEU A 642 20.61 7.92 -1.97
C LEU A 642 21.61 9.09 -1.88
N PRO A 643 22.25 9.31 -0.72
CA PRO A 643 23.25 10.36 -0.55
C PRO A 643 24.57 10.03 -1.25
N GLY A 644 25.40 11.06 -1.48
CA GLY A 644 26.77 10.89 -1.98
C GLY A 644 27.02 11.29 -3.44
N GLY A 645 26.00 11.81 -4.14
CA GLY A 645 26.19 12.53 -5.41
C GLY A 645 26.86 11.72 -6.53
N ALA A 646 27.59 12.41 -7.41
CA ALA A 646 28.27 11.82 -8.56
C ALA A 646 29.25 10.67 -8.26
N PRO A 647 30.09 10.69 -7.19
CA PRO A 647 31.03 9.60 -6.94
C PRO A 647 30.35 8.28 -6.59
N VAL A 648 29.21 8.32 -5.87
CA VAL A 648 28.42 7.10 -5.59
C VAL A 648 27.81 6.54 -6.86
N LEU A 649 27.28 7.38 -7.75
CA LEU A 649 26.73 6.96 -9.04
C LEU A 649 27.82 6.31 -9.92
N ALA A 650 29.01 6.91 -9.97
CA ALA A 650 30.15 6.37 -10.71
C ALA A 650 30.61 5.02 -10.14
N ALA A 651 30.67 4.88 -8.81
CA ALA A 651 31.03 3.62 -8.17
C ALA A 651 30.04 2.49 -8.50
N LEU A 652 28.73 2.76 -8.43
CA LEU A 652 27.70 1.78 -8.79
C LEU A 652 27.79 1.36 -10.27
N LEU A 653 28.07 2.31 -11.15
CA LEU A 653 28.26 2.05 -12.59
C LEU A 653 29.50 1.17 -12.85
N VAL A 654 30.62 1.45 -12.18
CA VAL A 654 31.85 0.63 -12.29
C VAL A 654 31.60 -0.80 -11.80
N VAL A 655 30.92 -0.96 -10.68
CA VAL A 655 30.53 -2.29 -10.18
C VAL A 655 29.67 -3.03 -11.21
N ALA A 656 28.67 -2.36 -11.81
CA ALA A 656 27.83 -2.96 -12.84
C ALA A 656 28.64 -3.45 -14.05
N LEU A 657 29.59 -2.64 -14.53
CA LEU A 657 30.46 -2.98 -15.65
C LEU A 657 31.37 -4.17 -15.34
N ILE A 658 31.93 -4.24 -14.14
CA ILE A 658 32.76 -5.37 -13.70
C ILE A 658 31.94 -6.66 -13.69
N LEU A 659 30.72 -6.63 -13.15
CA LEU A 659 29.82 -7.79 -13.12
C LEU A 659 29.41 -8.25 -14.54
N GLY A 660 29.32 -7.32 -15.50
CA GLY A 660 29.04 -7.64 -16.91
C GLY A 660 30.19 -8.31 -17.66
N VAL A 661 31.44 -8.03 -17.28
CA VAL A 661 32.63 -8.56 -17.96
C VAL A 661 33.01 -9.97 -17.49
N PHE A 662 32.63 -10.36 -16.27
CA PHE A 662 32.93 -11.67 -15.69
C PHE A 662 31.67 -12.54 -15.55
N PRO A 663 31.13 -13.10 -16.65
CA PRO A 663 29.95 -13.97 -16.57
C PRO A 663 30.26 -15.25 -15.77
N PRO A 664 29.22 -15.88 -15.19
CA PRO A 664 29.37 -17.16 -14.51
C PRO A 664 29.99 -18.21 -15.45
N ARG A 665 31.01 -18.93 -14.96
CA ARG A 665 31.57 -20.08 -15.69
C ARG A 665 30.54 -21.19 -15.71
N ARG A 666 30.33 -21.79 -16.90
CA ARG A 666 29.41 -22.91 -17.12
C ARG A 666 29.77 -24.15 -16.32
#